data_AF-A0A847T9C3-F1
#
_entry.id   AF-A0A847T9C3-F1
#
_cell.length_a   1.000
_cell.length_b   1.000
_cell.length_c   1.000
_cell.angle_alpha   90.00
_cell.angle_beta   90.00
_cell.angle_gamma   90.00
#
_symmetry.space_group_name_H-M   'P 1'
#
loop_
_entity.id
_entity.type
_entity.pdbx_description
1 polymer ?
#
loop_
_entity_poly.entity_id
_entity_poly.type
_entity_poly.pdbx_seq_one_letter_code
_entity_poly.pdbx_strand_id
1 'polypeptide(L)'
;MKRGVIALWLLAATGIVRQVKGQAPAKELLRTLQGGIQVSLRQYQGDSLVHQWTFDGNTLTNTQGRWQLQWQQSAIPGNPAGQEITLTCKLVDGAAPSTAVAIDFGFGRWQRENYVMVPAIVYNGNRYRAIGNGYNPDYPKDMYFNPAAPLTISNNPRLSVSDAGPSGLELSTTNTSVPAMSFYAPAVKKGWMVLTEQATRYGNSGLSIRENDGRDSCTFTITAPAMRKMAAGFGDFHPSGDQAPDWRTGNEITIRFRVYTFSASGIPDLLKQFMTLRKSLSGPNHPRNLVPMSKLAALGTDICRNNFVETKAGSYYLPENSRNFQLGWVSGMINTFPMLALNDEKERTRVARELDFITSRMQGKSGFFYGSISEGGTLSTEKGSPDFPALQAMVRKNGDVLFWLMKHLLLLKAQGHAQTIHPEWEAAAQKLAAAFVHNWQRYGEFGQYIVPETGEIAVFNSSAGAIVPAGLALAADYFHREEWLRTAEAAATFYYQRDIVARGFTSGACGDISQDADSETAFGFMESLMALYQYTQQPVWLERAKVQAALCATWTMAYDPVFPPGSDIGKLQCHMAGAVWASSQNKHAAPGVCTSSADYLFKLYRATGDEHYAALIRDIQHAHTEAVNMPGHITTNYMIGSCMERIQLSDAEGRGSIGNFIHTRNSWTETNGILMAMELPGIYVQPGEGKLFVFDHITVAPIREGKGDVTLRLSNTTAYDASVSVMAESAGAAKKPLGYTSFLHWPKVAVAAGVTVNIKVTKRGEVTVL
;
A
#
# COMPACT_ATOMS: atom_id res chain seq x y z
N MET A 1 48.82 -12.37 -46.97
CA MET A 1 49.14 -11.16 -46.18
C MET A 1 48.11 -10.93 -45.07
N LYS A 2 48.50 -11.32 -43.84
CA LYS A 2 48.26 -10.65 -42.54
C LYS A 2 46.79 -10.30 -42.17
N ARG A 3 46.03 -11.15 -41.46
CA ARG A 3 46.06 -11.61 -40.03
C ARG A 3 45.83 -10.52 -38.96
N GLY A 4 44.77 -10.73 -38.17
CA GLY A 4 44.60 -10.28 -36.78
C GLY A 4 43.21 -9.68 -36.52
N VAL A 5 42.45 -9.95 -35.47
CA VAL A 5 42.49 -10.89 -34.34
C VAL A 5 41.01 -11.07 -33.92
N ILE A 6 40.49 -12.30 -33.93
CA ILE A 6 39.25 -12.68 -33.24
C ILE A 6 39.72 -13.28 -31.91
N ALA A 7 39.33 -12.70 -30.78
CA ALA A 7 39.66 -13.20 -29.45
C ALA A 7 38.40 -13.59 -28.69
N LEU A 8 38.31 -14.90 -28.44
CA LEU A 8 37.55 -15.65 -27.45
C LEU A 8 37.04 -14.84 -26.24
N TRP A 9 35.76 -15.04 -25.90
CA TRP A 9 35.27 -15.11 -24.52
C TRP A 9 34.22 -16.23 -24.39
N LEU A 10 34.71 -17.43 -24.13
CA LEU A 10 33.95 -18.54 -23.55
C LEU A 10 34.89 -19.25 -22.56
N LEU A 11 34.33 -19.65 -21.41
CA LEU A 11 34.93 -20.39 -20.27
C LEU A 11 35.64 -19.58 -19.18
N ALA A 12 34.93 -19.41 -18.07
CA ALA A 12 35.44 -19.75 -16.73
C ALA A 12 34.27 -20.06 -15.78
N ALA A 13 33.53 -21.14 -16.06
CA ALA A 13 32.83 -21.89 -15.03
C ALA A 13 33.86 -22.81 -14.35
N THR A 14 33.74 -22.99 -13.03
CA THR A 14 34.62 -23.75 -12.12
C THR A 14 35.86 -22.99 -11.59
N GLY A 15 35.62 -21.93 -10.81
CA GLY A 15 36.60 -21.41 -9.86
C GLY A 15 36.33 -21.96 -8.46
N ILE A 16 37.25 -22.78 -7.93
CA ILE A 16 37.34 -23.05 -6.50
C ILE A 16 37.53 -21.69 -5.81
N VAL A 17 36.51 -21.24 -5.08
CA VAL A 17 36.52 -19.98 -4.34
C VAL A 17 37.62 -20.03 -3.30
N ARG A 18 38.73 -19.31 -3.51
CA ARG A 18 39.70 -19.04 -2.45
C ARG A 18 38.98 -18.28 -1.32
N GLN A 19 39.08 -18.81 -0.10
CA GLN A 19 38.45 -18.26 1.09
C GLN A 19 38.95 -16.84 1.37
N VAL A 20 38.11 -15.83 1.14
CA VAL A 20 38.27 -14.50 1.74
C VAL A 20 37.59 -14.56 3.11
N LYS A 21 38.38 -14.45 4.18
CA LYS A 21 37.95 -14.62 5.59
C LYS A 21 36.75 -13.76 6.03
N GLY A 22 36.37 -12.73 5.26
CA GLY A 22 35.29 -11.79 5.59
C GLY A 22 33.95 -12.00 4.88
N GLN A 23 33.77 -13.01 4.01
CA GLN A 23 32.53 -13.20 3.21
C GLN A 23 31.74 -14.48 3.55
N ALA A 24 32.26 -15.33 4.43
CA ALA A 24 31.83 -16.72 4.56
C ALA A 24 30.35 -16.92 4.95
N PRO A 25 29.78 -16.22 5.95
CA PRO A 25 28.39 -16.47 6.35
C PRO A 25 27.35 -15.99 5.32
N ALA A 26 27.60 -14.85 4.66
CA ALA A 26 26.69 -14.33 3.63
C ALA A 26 26.66 -15.26 2.41
N LYS A 27 27.82 -15.80 2.03
CA LYS A 27 27.93 -16.81 0.97
C LYS A 27 27.21 -18.10 1.33
N GLU A 28 27.27 -18.54 2.59
CA GLU A 28 26.59 -19.76 3.02
C GLU A 28 25.05 -19.59 2.99
N LEU A 29 24.52 -18.44 3.38
CA LEU A 29 23.08 -18.12 3.27
C LEU A 29 22.57 -18.23 1.82
N LEU A 30 23.36 -17.76 0.86
CA LEU A 30 23.00 -17.75 -0.56
C LEU A 30 23.23 -19.10 -1.25
N ARG A 31 24.07 -19.97 -0.68
CA ARG A 31 24.48 -21.25 -1.28
C ARG A 31 23.31 -22.16 -1.64
N THR A 32 22.29 -22.20 -0.79
CA THR A 32 21.09 -23.03 -1.02
C THR A 32 20.26 -22.59 -2.24
N LEU A 33 20.48 -21.35 -2.70
CA LEU A 33 19.88 -20.76 -3.90
C LEU A 33 20.87 -20.69 -5.07
N GLN A 34 22.02 -21.38 -4.95
CA GLN A 34 23.15 -21.26 -5.89
C GLN A 34 23.56 -19.79 -6.10
N GLY A 35 23.44 -19.01 -5.03
CA GLY A 35 23.69 -17.60 -5.01
C GLY A 35 25.11 -17.26 -4.55
N GLY A 36 25.59 -16.10 -4.98
CA GLY A 36 26.84 -15.51 -4.54
C GLY A 36 26.70 -14.00 -4.38
N ILE A 37 27.64 -13.41 -3.63
CA ILE A 37 27.74 -11.96 -3.44
C ILE A 37 29.09 -11.47 -4.00
N GLN A 38 29.05 -10.37 -4.74
CA GLN A 38 30.20 -9.75 -5.38
C GLN A 38 30.13 -8.24 -5.25
N VAL A 39 31.27 -7.60 -5.01
CA VAL A 39 31.36 -6.13 -4.92
C VAL A 39 32.22 -5.64 -6.07
N SER A 40 31.76 -4.60 -6.77
CA SER A 40 32.48 -3.99 -7.88
C SER A 40 32.47 -2.46 -7.83
N LEU A 41 33.48 -1.87 -8.46
CA LEU A 41 33.55 -0.47 -8.83
C LEU A 41 33.10 -0.34 -10.29
N ARG A 42 32.18 0.57 -10.56
CA ARG A 42 31.60 0.79 -11.88
C ARG A 42 31.83 2.24 -12.28
N GLN A 43 32.62 2.47 -13.32
CA GLN A 43 32.86 3.80 -13.86
C GLN A 43 31.89 4.10 -15.00
N TYR A 44 31.37 5.33 -15.00
CA TYR A 44 30.35 5.78 -15.94
C TYR A 44 30.81 6.98 -16.76
N GLN A 45 30.25 7.09 -17.96
CA GLN A 45 30.18 8.32 -18.74
C GLN A 45 28.71 8.71 -18.83
N GLY A 46 28.29 9.71 -18.05
CA GLY A 46 26.87 9.96 -17.80
C GLY A 46 26.26 8.78 -17.02
N ASP A 47 25.25 8.13 -17.61
CA ASP A 47 24.57 6.95 -17.08
C ASP A 47 25.07 5.62 -17.68
N SER A 48 26.04 5.69 -18.61
CA SER A 48 26.52 4.54 -19.36
C SER A 48 27.78 3.95 -18.74
N LEU A 49 27.71 2.66 -18.39
CA LEU A 49 28.82 1.92 -17.81
C LEU A 49 29.96 1.76 -18.84
N VAL A 50 31.17 2.20 -18.48
CA VAL A 50 32.36 2.13 -19.35
C VAL A 50 33.35 1.09 -18.85
N HIS A 51 33.59 1.06 -17.52
CA HIS A 51 34.49 0.11 -16.90
C HIS A 51 33.89 -0.49 -15.64
N GLN A 52 34.21 -1.77 -15.38
CA GLN A 52 33.88 -2.45 -14.15
C GLN A 52 35.11 -3.17 -13.61
N TRP A 53 35.39 -2.99 -12.33
CA TRP A 53 36.43 -3.72 -11.62
C TRP A 53 35.85 -4.42 -10.40
N THR A 54 36.07 -5.72 -10.31
CA THR A 54 35.56 -6.56 -9.23
C THR A 54 36.61 -6.70 -8.13
N PHE A 55 36.19 -6.63 -6.87
CA PHE A 55 37.03 -7.02 -5.75
C PHE A 55 37.22 -8.54 -5.68
N ASP A 56 38.47 -9.00 -5.80
CA ASP A 56 38.91 -10.35 -5.42
C ASP A 56 39.63 -10.29 -4.07
N GLY A 57 38.84 -10.18 -2.99
CA GLY A 57 39.33 -9.93 -1.63
C GLY A 57 38.90 -8.58 -1.06
N ASN A 58 39.72 -8.02 -0.18
CA ASN A 58 39.43 -6.75 0.52
C ASN A 58 40.19 -5.55 -0.06
N THR A 59 40.94 -5.75 -1.13
CA THR A 59 41.71 -4.70 -1.80
C THR A 59 41.58 -4.84 -3.30
N LEU A 60 41.55 -3.72 -4.01
CA LEU A 60 41.50 -3.67 -5.46
C LEU A 60 42.40 -2.54 -5.94
N THR A 61 43.35 -2.85 -6.81
CA THR A 61 44.17 -1.83 -7.49
C THR A 61 43.77 -1.83 -8.96
N ASN A 62 43.37 -0.68 -9.48
CA ASN A 62 43.03 -0.47 -10.88
C ASN A 62 43.75 0.76 -11.42
N THR A 63 43.39 1.20 -12.63
CA THR A 63 43.98 2.39 -13.28
C THR A 63 43.64 3.71 -12.58
N GLN A 64 42.62 3.73 -11.70
CA GLN A 64 42.17 4.92 -10.98
C GLN A 64 42.82 5.05 -9.59
N GLY A 65 43.26 3.94 -9.01
CA GLY A 65 43.89 3.96 -7.69
C GLY A 65 43.80 2.63 -6.96
N ARG A 66 44.10 2.70 -5.66
CA ARG A 66 44.01 1.57 -4.74
C ARG A 66 42.82 1.75 -3.82
N TRP A 67 41.99 0.71 -3.75
CA TRP A 67 40.77 0.68 -2.97
C TRP A 67 40.84 -0.37 -1.87
N GLN A 68 40.13 -0.11 -0.79
CA GLN A 68 39.97 -1.02 0.33
C GLN A 68 38.48 -1.25 0.61
N LEU A 69 38.13 -2.51 0.80
CA LEU A 69 36.79 -2.96 1.16
C LEU A 69 36.83 -3.62 2.54
N GLN A 70 36.04 -3.08 3.48
CA GLN A 70 35.87 -3.62 4.81
C GLN A 70 34.47 -4.22 4.95
N TRP A 71 34.42 -5.44 5.50
CA TRP A 71 33.20 -6.15 5.83
C TRP A 71 33.01 -6.16 7.34
N GLN A 72 31.86 -5.72 7.81
CA GLN A 72 31.39 -5.98 9.16
C GLN A 72 30.11 -6.80 9.05
N GLN A 73 30.06 -7.91 9.79
CA GLN A 73 28.99 -8.88 9.70
C GLN A 73 28.52 -9.28 11.09
N SER A 74 27.22 -9.31 11.29
CA SER A 74 26.61 -9.73 12.55
C SER A 74 25.36 -10.56 12.31
N ALA A 75 25.14 -11.52 13.20
CA ALA A 75 23.86 -12.21 13.28
C ALA A 75 22.75 -11.22 13.63
N ILE A 76 21.54 -11.46 13.13
CA ILE A 76 20.38 -10.64 13.46
C ILE A 76 19.72 -11.27 14.70
N PRO A 77 19.62 -10.57 15.83
CA PRO A 77 19.00 -11.10 17.03
C PRO A 77 17.59 -11.63 16.75
N GLY A 78 17.31 -12.86 17.19
CA GLY A 78 16.01 -13.51 17.00
C GLY A 78 15.72 -13.97 15.56
N ASN A 79 16.64 -13.81 14.60
CA ASN A 79 16.44 -14.26 13.23
C ASN A 79 17.66 -14.99 12.66
N PRO A 80 17.73 -16.34 12.79
CA PRO A 80 18.85 -17.12 12.29
C PRO A 80 18.86 -17.26 10.76
N ALA A 81 17.77 -16.88 10.08
CA ALA A 81 17.64 -16.98 8.63
C ALA A 81 18.26 -15.78 7.87
N GLY A 82 18.85 -14.82 8.60
CA GLY A 82 19.43 -13.64 7.99
C GLY A 82 20.69 -13.14 8.64
N GLN A 83 21.32 -12.19 7.94
CA GLN A 83 22.57 -11.59 8.34
C GLN A 83 22.56 -10.09 8.04
N GLU A 84 23.08 -9.30 8.98
CA GLU A 84 23.37 -7.89 8.78
C GLU A 84 24.81 -7.71 8.31
N ILE A 85 24.98 -6.87 7.28
CA ILE A 85 26.25 -6.61 6.64
C ILE A 85 26.39 -5.10 6.46
N THR A 86 27.52 -4.57 6.95
CA THR A 86 27.97 -3.20 6.71
C THR A 86 29.23 -3.26 5.87
N LEU A 87 29.15 -2.73 4.66
CA LEU A 87 30.26 -2.63 3.72
C LEU A 87 30.80 -1.21 3.69
N THR A 88 32.09 -1.04 3.96
CA THR A 88 32.79 0.24 3.79
C THR A 88 33.79 0.12 2.65
N CYS A 89 33.62 0.93 1.60
CA CYS A 89 34.53 1.01 0.47
C CYS A 89 35.27 2.36 0.51
N LYS A 90 36.60 2.33 0.47
CA LYS A 90 37.48 3.49 0.60
C LYS A 90 38.49 3.55 -0.52
N LEU A 91 38.65 4.71 -1.14
CA LEU A 91 39.77 5.01 -2.04
C LEU A 91 40.97 5.39 -1.16
N VAL A 92 41.93 4.47 -0.98
CA VAL A 92 43.09 4.69 -0.11
C VAL A 92 44.23 5.43 -0.79
N ASP A 93 44.28 5.42 -2.13
CA ASP A 93 45.26 6.16 -2.92
C ASP A 93 44.76 6.34 -4.36
N GLY A 94 45.01 7.50 -4.98
CA GLY A 94 44.58 7.85 -6.34
C GLY A 94 43.34 8.76 -6.41
N ALA A 95 42.71 8.77 -7.60
CA ALA A 95 41.51 9.54 -7.92
C ALA A 95 40.65 8.80 -8.94
N ALA A 96 39.34 8.71 -8.68
CA ALA A 96 38.42 7.96 -9.52
C ALA A 96 37.22 8.82 -9.91
N PRO A 97 37.14 9.31 -11.16
CA PRO A 97 36.02 10.10 -11.61
C PRO A 97 34.83 9.21 -11.96
N SER A 98 33.63 9.68 -11.61
CA SER A 98 32.33 9.09 -11.99
C SER A 98 32.26 7.59 -11.71
N THR A 99 32.63 7.17 -10.49
CA THR A 99 32.68 5.76 -10.09
C THR A 99 31.65 5.47 -8.99
N ALA A 100 30.74 4.53 -9.22
CA ALA A 100 29.79 4.03 -8.23
C ALA A 100 30.25 2.67 -7.65
N VAL A 101 29.84 2.38 -6.42
CA VAL A 101 30.02 1.06 -5.79
C VAL A 101 28.77 0.22 -6.04
N ALA A 102 28.94 -1.03 -6.46
CA ALA A 102 27.85 -1.98 -6.70
C ALA A 102 28.04 -3.28 -5.90
N ILE A 103 26.94 -3.78 -5.34
CA ILE A 103 26.84 -5.07 -4.64
C ILE A 103 25.90 -5.96 -5.44
N ASP A 104 26.45 -6.99 -6.08
CA ASP A 104 25.71 -7.94 -6.91
C ASP A 104 25.43 -9.21 -6.11
N PHE A 105 24.15 -9.61 -6.07
CA PHE A 105 23.66 -10.90 -5.62
C PHE A 105 23.29 -11.72 -6.85
N GLY A 106 24.20 -12.57 -7.30
CA GLY A 106 24.01 -13.41 -8.49
C GLY A 106 23.47 -14.78 -8.13
N PHE A 107 22.45 -15.25 -8.84
CA PHE A 107 21.80 -16.56 -8.65
C PHE A 107 21.88 -17.38 -9.93
N GLY A 108 22.50 -18.56 -9.86
CA GLY A 108 22.52 -19.53 -10.96
C GLY A 108 21.31 -20.47 -10.94
N ARG A 109 21.09 -21.19 -12.05
CA ARG A 109 19.90 -22.05 -12.28
C ARG A 109 18.59 -21.31 -11.99
N TRP A 110 18.57 -20.05 -12.39
CA TRP A 110 17.39 -19.21 -12.30
C TRP A 110 16.26 -19.80 -13.14
N GLN A 111 15.03 -19.57 -12.69
CA GLN A 111 13.81 -19.98 -13.38
C GLN A 111 12.90 -18.77 -13.49
N ARG A 112 12.29 -18.61 -14.66
CA ARG A 112 11.42 -17.46 -14.96
C ARG A 112 10.17 -17.45 -14.06
N GLU A 113 9.77 -18.63 -13.58
CA GLU A 113 8.67 -18.90 -12.66
C GLU A 113 8.95 -18.41 -11.23
N ASN A 114 10.19 -17.99 -10.93
CA ASN A 114 10.50 -17.36 -9.65
C ASN A 114 9.67 -16.07 -9.50
N TYR A 115 8.87 -16.01 -8.44
CA TYR A 115 8.08 -14.83 -8.13
C TYR A 115 9.00 -13.73 -7.62
N VAL A 116 9.21 -12.68 -8.40
CA VAL A 116 10.06 -11.52 -8.04
C VAL A 116 9.20 -10.39 -7.49
N MET A 117 9.58 -9.82 -6.35
CA MET A 117 8.89 -8.71 -5.72
C MET A 117 9.82 -7.59 -5.29
N VAL A 118 9.45 -6.36 -5.66
CA VAL A 118 9.96 -5.10 -5.11
C VAL A 118 8.72 -4.34 -4.59
N PRO A 119 8.62 -4.10 -3.28
CA PRO A 119 7.36 -3.67 -2.67
C PRO A 119 6.91 -2.31 -3.22
N ALA A 120 5.60 -2.19 -3.47
CA ALA A 120 4.88 -1.09 -4.11
C ALA A 120 5.08 -0.90 -5.64
N ILE A 121 5.94 -1.66 -6.31
CA ILE A 121 6.24 -1.39 -7.72
C ILE A 121 6.36 -2.61 -8.63
N VAL A 122 6.91 -3.72 -8.14
CA VAL A 122 7.10 -4.95 -8.93
C VAL A 122 6.50 -6.13 -8.20
N TYR A 123 5.53 -6.79 -8.83
CA TYR A 123 4.91 -8.03 -8.35
C TYR A 123 4.99 -9.07 -9.46
N ASN A 124 5.51 -10.26 -9.14
CA ASN A 124 5.83 -11.32 -10.10
C ASN A 124 6.69 -10.84 -11.30
N GLY A 125 7.65 -9.94 -11.03
CA GLY A 125 8.49 -9.32 -12.05
C GLY A 125 7.72 -8.42 -13.03
N ASN A 126 6.44 -8.11 -12.79
CA ASN A 126 5.54 -7.41 -13.70
C ASN A 126 5.51 -8.03 -15.11
N ARG A 127 5.60 -9.36 -15.22
CA ARG A 127 5.61 -10.07 -16.52
C ARG A 127 4.21 -10.20 -17.14
N TYR A 128 3.61 -9.05 -17.44
CA TYR A 128 2.27 -8.94 -18.00
C TYR A 128 2.30 -8.19 -19.31
N ARG A 129 1.24 -8.33 -20.12
CA ARG A 129 1.06 -7.48 -21.30
C ARG A 129 1.08 -6.03 -20.84
N ALA A 130 1.89 -5.21 -21.50
CA ALA A 130 1.99 -3.78 -21.21
C ALA A 130 1.37 -2.96 -22.35
N ILE A 131 0.70 -1.87 -22.01
CA ILE A 131 0.12 -0.92 -22.97
C ILE A 131 0.52 0.52 -22.66
N GLY A 132 0.36 1.38 -23.66
CA GLY A 132 0.59 2.81 -23.52
C GLY A 132 2.07 3.22 -23.45
N ASN A 133 2.25 4.49 -23.15
CA ASN A 133 3.50 5.18 -22.80
C ASN A 133 3.11 6.51 -22.14
N GLY A 134 2.33 6.42 -21.06
CA GLY A 134 1.76 7.56 -20.37
C GLY A 134 0.70 7.15 -19.35
N TYR A 135 0.12 8.15 -18.71
CA TYR A 135 -0.88 8.00 -17.66
C TYR A 135 -2.24 7.55 -18.21
N ASN A 136 -2.84 6.56 -17.54
CA ASN A 136 -4.13 5.94 -17.88
C ASN A 136 -4.35 5.69 -19.39
N PRO A 137 -3.54 4.85 -20.04
CA PRO A 137 -3.65 4.64 -21.48
C PRO A 137 -4.96 3.97 -21.87
N ASP A 138 -5.49 4.31 -23.04
CA ASP A 138 -6.70 3.67 -23.59
C ASP A 138 -6.52 2.16 -23.72
N TYR A 139 -7.60 1.41 -23.47
CA TYR A 139 -7.59 -0.03 -23.71
C TYR A 139 -7.74 -0.35 -25.20
N PRO A 140 -6.92 -1.28 -25.72
CA PRO A 140 -7.08 -1.77 -27.08
C PRO A 140 -8.40 -2.55 -27.22
N LYS A 141 -8.95 -2.59 -28.45
CA LYS A 141 -10.27 -3.18 -28.74
C LYS A 141 -10.41 -4.62 -28.24
N ASP A 142 -9.32 -5.39 -28.26
CA ASP A 142 -9.31 -6.80 -27.90
C ASP A 142 -9.50 -7.07 -26.40
N MET A 143 -9.43 -6.03 -25.55
CA MET A 143 -9.74 -6.15 -24.12
C MET A 143 -11.24 -6.07 -23.81
N TYR A 144 -12.04 -5.51 -24.71
CA TYR A 144 -13.46 -5.28 -24.46
C TYR A 144 -14.29 -6.52 -24.76
N PHE A 145 -15.17 -6.88 -23.82
CA PHE A 145 -16.09 -8.02 -23.88
C PHE A 145 -15.40 -9.36 -24.18
N ASN A 146 -14.13 -9.48 -23.76
CA ASN A 146 -13.29 -10.64 -24.04
C ASN A 146 -12.80 -11.29 -22.73
N PRO A 147 -13.40 -12.41 -22.30
CA PRO A 147 -12.95 -13.13 -21.09
C PRO A 147 -11.58 -13.79 -21.26
N ALA A 148 -11.08 -13.95 -22.49
CA ALA A 148 -9.75 -14.49 -22.75
C ALA A 148 -8.64 -13.42 -22.76
N ALA A 149 -8.98 -12.14 -22.56
CA ALA A 149 -7.99 -11.07 -22.52
C ALA A 149 -7.00 -11.29 -21.36
N PRO A 150 -5.67 -11.24 -21.62
CA PRO A 150 -4.69 -11.38 -20.57
C PRO A 150 -4.69 -10.14 -19.66
N LEU A 151 -4.24 -10.33 -18.42
CA LEU A 151 -4.01 -9.21 -17.51
C LEU A 151 -3.05 -8.21 -18.18
N THR A 152 -3.46 -6.94 -18.21
CA THR A 152 -2.79 -5.90 -19.00
C THR A 152 -2.49 -4.67 -18.14
N ILE A 153 -1.20 -4.42 -17.92
CA ILE A 153 -0.68 -3.31 -17.09
C ILE A 153 -0.23 -2.14 -17.95
N SER A 154 0.00 -0.99 -17.34
CA SER A 154 0.67 0.14 -18.00
C SER A 154 2.16 -0.10 -18.17
N ASN A 155 2.84 0.72 -18.97
CA ASN A 155 4.29 0.57 -19.23
C ASN A 155 5.13 0.91 -17.98
N ASN A 156 5.21 -0.05 -17.06
CA ASN A 156 5.93 0.02 -15.80
C ASN A 156 7.26 -0.77 -15.84
N PRO A 157 8.19 -0.53 -14.89
CA PRO A 157 9.39 -1.36 -14.72
C PRO A 157 9.03 -2.84 -14.62
N ARG A 158 9.61 -3.66 -15.50
CA ARG A 158 9.28 -5.08 -15.61
C ARG A 158 10.44 -5.91 -16.12
N LEU A 159 10.42 -7.19 -15.77
CA LEU A 159 11.20 -8.21 -16.46
C LEU A 159 10.52 -8.57 -17.78
N SER A 160 11.29 -9.12 -18.73
CA SER A 160 10.76 -9.39 -20.07
C SER A 160 9.65 -10.45 -20.04
N VAL A 161 8.59 -10.19 -20.80
CA VAL A 161 7.55 -11.20 -21.10
C VAL A 161 8.02 -12.14 -22.21
N SER A 162 9.00 -11.74 -23.01
CA SER A 162 9.58 -12.56 -24.08
C SER A 162 10.82 -13.30 -23.59
N ASP A 163 11.01 -14.51 -24.11
CA ASP A 163 12.24 -15.28 -23.90
C ASP A 163 13.41 -14.69 -24.70
N ALA A 164 13.14 -13.79 -25.66
CA ALA A 164 14.14 -13.04 -26.41
C ALA A 164 14.37 -11.64 -25.83
N GLY A 165 15.60 -11.15 -25.99
CA GLY A 165 16.01 -9.77 -25.66
C GLY A 165 16.39 -9.53 -24.20
N PRO A 166 16.77 -8.29 -23.84
CA PRO A 166 17.14 -7.94 -22.48
C PRO A 166 15.97 -8.10 -21.51
N SER A 167 16.22 -8.67 -20.33
CA SER A 167 15.26 -8.74 -19.24
C SER A 167 15.87 -8.12 -18.00
N GLY A 168 15.40 -6.93 -17.65
CA GLY A 168 15.84 -6.25 -16.45
C GLY A 168 15.08 -4.97 -16.18
N LEU A 169 15.20 -4.52 -14.95
CA LEU A 169 14.60 -3.28 -14.45
C LEU A 169 15.60 -2.56 -13.54
N GLU A 170 15.47 -1.24 -13.50
CA GLU A 170 16.34 -0.34 -12.74
C GLU A 170 15.44 0.63 -11.96
N LEU A 171 15.67 0.72 -10.65
CA LEU A 171 14.86 1.49 -9.71
C LEU A 171 15.79 2.25 -8.76
N SER A 172 15.23 3.26 -8.09
CA SER A 172 15.82 3.86 -6.89
C SER A 172 15.09 3.32 -5.65
N THR A 173 15.74 3.36 -4.50
CA THR A 173 15.13 3.05 -3.20
C THR A 173 13.91 3.92 -2.88
N THR A 174 13.75 5.07 -3.54
CA THR A 174 12.57 5.93 -3.40
C THR A 174 11.38 5.51 -4.27
N ASN A 175 11.55 4.53 -5.17
CA ASN A 175 10.45 3.93 -5.93
C ASN A 175 9.71 2.83 -5.15
N THR A 176 10.05 2.61 -3.87
CA THR A 176 9.56 1.46 -3.09
C THR A 176 9.05 1.90 -1.72
N SER A 177 8.12 1.14 -1.16
CA SER A 177 7.62 1.39 0.20
C SER A 177 8.63 0.97 1.29
N VAL A 178 9.51 0.05 0.94
CA VAL A 178 10.62 -0.46 1.75
C VAL A 178 11.79 -0.68 0.80
N PRO A 179 13.01 -0.17 1.06
CA PRO A 179 14.14 -0.37 0.18
C PRO A 179 14.60 -1.83 0.21
N ALA A 180 13.94 -2.67 -0.59
CA ALA A 180 14.06 -4.10 -0.54
C ALA A 180 13.83 -4.75 -1.92
N MET A 181 14.48 -5.88 -2.13
CA MET A 181 14.21 -6.77 -3.27
C MET A 181 14.05 -8.20 -2.75
N SER A 182 13.20 -8.98 -3.39
CA SER A 182 12.93 -10.36 -2.95
C SER A 182 12.48 -11.26 -4.09
N PHE A 183 12.62 -12.57 -3.87
CA PHE A 183 11.94 -13.55 -4.70
C PHE A 183 11.56 -14.81 -3.93
N TYR A 184 10.59 -15.54 -4.47
CA TYR A 184 10.29 -16.92 -4.10
C TYR A 184 10.66 -17.86 -5.25
N ALA A 185 11.42 -18.91 -4.95
CA ALA A 185 11.82 -19.95 -5.89
C ALA A 185 11.06 -21.27 -5.64
N PRO A 186 10.04 -21.60 -6.45
CA PRO A 186 9.21 -22.79 -6.26
C PRO A 186 10.01 -24.10 -6.33
N ALA A 187 10.94 -24.21 -7.28
CA ALA A 187 11.70 -25.45 -7.52
C ALA A 187 12.51 -25.94 -6.31
N VAL A 188 12.91 -25.01 -5.44
CA VAL A 188 13.69 -25.33 -4.23
C VAL A 188 12.95 -24.98 -2.93
N LYS A 189 11.72 -24.46 -3.02
CA LYS A 189 10.89 -24.04 -1.87
C LYS A 189 11.60 -23.08 -0.92
N LYS A 190 12.25 -22.06 -1.48
CA LYS A 190 13.01 -21.04 -0.74
C LYS A 190 12.56 -19.64 -1.12
N GLY A 191 12.50 -18.77 -0.11
CA GLY A 191 12.40 -17.33 -0.27
C GLY A 191 13.74 -16.66 -0.02
N TRP A 192 13.97 -15.54 -0.70
CA TRP A 192 15.13 -14.68 -0.50
C TRP A 192 14.69 -13.22 -0.39
N MET A 193 15.37 -12.45 0.45
CA MET A 193 15.11 -11.03 0.62
C MET A 193 16.38 -10.27 0.98
N VAL A 194 16.53 -9.08 0.42
CA VAL A 194 17.51 -8.09 0.86
C VAL A 194 16.80 -6.80 1.23
N LEU A 195 17.17 -6.20 2.36
CA LEU A 195 16.79 -4.84 2.77
C LEU A 195 18.05 -3.96 2.77
N THR A 196 17.96 -2.72 2.32
CA THR A 196 19.06 -1.74 2.37
C THR A 196 18.57 -0.40 2.92
N GLU A 197 19.49 0.48 3.30
CA GLU A 197 19.12 1.85 3.66
C GLU A 197 18.69 2.64 2.42
N GLN A 198 17.86 3.66 2.62
CA GLN A 198 17.40 4.51 1.50
C GLN A 198 18.58 5.09 0.73
N ALA A 199 19.55 5.66 1.44
CA ALA A 199 20.59 6.47 0.84
C ALA A 199 21.95 6.27 1.52
N THR A 200 22.99 6.71 0.82
CA THR A 200 24.35 6.90 1.32
C THR A 200 24.69 8.39 1.28
N ARG A 201 25.92 8.75 1.66
CA ARG A 201 26.42 10.13 1.51
C ARG A 201 26.40 10.67 0.07
N TYR A 202 26.27 9.79 -0.94
CA TYR A 202 26.20 10.18 -2.35
C TYR A 202 24.77 10.17 -2.91
N GLY A 203 23.76 9.97 -2.07
CA GLY A 203 22.35 9.98 -2.46
C GLY A 203 21.67 8.61 -2.36
N ASN A 204 20.43 8.54 -2.87
CA ASN A 204 19.61 7.34 -2.85
C ASN A 204 20.29 6.19 -3.59
N SER A 205 20.21 4.99 -3.04
CA SER A 205 20.75 3.79 -3.66
C SER A 205 19.90 3.35 -4.86
N GLY A 206 20.51 2.67 -5.82
CA GLY A 206 19.80 2.02 -6.93
C GLY A 206 19.53 0.56 -6.62
N LEU A 207 18.40 0.07 -7.10
CA LEU A 207 17.95 -1.33 -7.02
C LEU A 207 17.74 -1.83 -8.45
N SER A 208 18.48 -2.83 -8.90
CA SER A 208 18.30 -3.39 -10.24
C SER A 208 18.20 -4.90 -10.22
N ILE A 209 17.40 -5.45 -11.13
CA ILE A 209 17.23 -6.89 -11.32
C ILE A 209 17.48 -7.17 -12.80
N ARG A 210 18.36 -8.12 -13.11
CA ARG A 210 18.71 -8.46 -14.49
C ARG A 210 18.87 -9.95 -14.67
N GLU A 211 18.15 -10.50 -15.62
CA GLU A 211 18.34 -11.88 -16.08
C GLU A 211 19.32 -11.87 -17.24
N ASN A 212 20.11 -12.93 -17.36
CA ASN A 212 20.92 -13.12 -18.56
C ASN A 212 20.05 -13.52 -19.77
N ASP A 213 20.64 -13.54 -20.96
CA ASP A 213 19.94 -13.88 -22.20
C ASP A 213 19.33 -15.29 -22.17
N GLY A 214 20.01 -16.25 -21.53
CA GLY A 214 19.53 -17.63 -21.39
C GLY A 214 18.45 -17.85 -20.31
N ARG A 215 18.13 -16.82 -19.51
CA ARG A 215 17.19 -16.88 -18.37
C ARG A 215 17.51 -17.93 -17.31
N ASP A 216 18.75 -18.44 -17.29
CA ASP A 216 19.24 -19.43 -16.34
C ASP A 216 20.11 -18.81 -15.23
N SER A 217 20.29 -17.49 -15.24
CA SER A 217 20.82 -16.72 -14.12
C SER A 217 20.14 -15.35 -13.96
N CYS A 218 20.12 -14.85 -12.74
CA CYS A 218 19.58 -13.54 -12.39
C CYS A 218 20.48 -12.84 -11.38
N THR A 219 20.67 -11.53 -11.54
CA THR A 219 21.43 -10.69 -10.62
C THR A 219 20.53 -9.61 -10.04
N PHE A 220 20.53 -9.52 -8.71
CA PHE A 220 19.94 -8.41 -7.96
C PHE A 220 21.09 -7.51 -7.51
N THR A 221 21.02 -6.21 -7.75
CA THR A 221 22.13 -5.29 -7.47
C THR A 221 21.66 -4.12 -6.61
N ILE A 222 22.46 -3.79 -5.60
CA ILE A 222 22.42 -2.50 -4.91
C ILE A 222 23.56 -1.64 -5.46
N THR A 223 23.25 -0.43 -5.93
CA THR A 223 24.26 0.56 -6.37
C THR A 223 24.23 1.78 -5.47
N ALA A 224 25.39 2.39 -5.22
CA ALA A 224 25.48 3.61 -4.43
C ALA A 224 26.32 4.67 -5.19
N PRO A 225 25.68 5.75 -5.69
CA PRO A 225 24.23 6.02 -5.72
C PRO A 225 23.50 5.18 -6.78
N ALA A 226 22.20 5.43 -6.97
CA ALA A 226 21.45 4.93 -8.11
C ALA A 226 22.09 5.35 -9.45
N MET A 227 22.19 4.39 -10.38
CA MET A 227 22.74 4.57 -11.72
C MET A 227 21.81 3.95 -12.77
N ARG A 228 20.58 4.46 -12.86
CA ARG A 228 19.57 4.02 -13.84
C ARG A 228 19.81 4.75 -15.17
N LYS A 229 19.46 4.13 -16.29
CA LYS A 229 19.36 4.85 -17.57
C LYS A 229 18.06 5.66 -17.65
N MET A 230 16.96 5.02 -17.27
CA MET A 230 15.63 5.61 -17.32
C MET A 230 15.01 5.61 -15.92
N ALA A 231 14.43 6.74 -15.54
CA ALA A 231 13.54 6.83 -14.40
C ALA A 231 12.10 6.55 -14.86
N ALA A 232 11.34 5.87 -14.00
CA ALA A 232 9.98 5.45 -14.31
C ALA A 232 8.98 6.54 -13.91
N GLY A 233 8.20 7.04 -14.87
CA GLY A 233 7.10 7.97 -14.64
C GLY A 233 5.76 7.24 -14.45
N PHE A 234 4.65 7.91 -14.68
CA PHE A 234 3.30 7.34 -14.49
C PHE A 234 2.85 6.55 -15.72
N GLY A 235 3.42 5.36 -15.92
CA GLY A 235 3.14 4.50 -17.08
C GLY A 235 4.01 4.80 -18.29
N ASP A 236 5.13 5.48 -18.07
CA ASP A 236 6.15 5.83 -19.04
C ASP A 236 7.56 5.89 -18.41
N PHE A 237 8.54 6.36 -19.18
CA PHE A 237 9.92 6.50 -18.76
C PHE A 237 10.53 7.79 -19.31
N HIS A 238 11.40 8.42 -18.53
CA HIS A 238 12.23 9.54 -18.95
C HIS A 238 13.70 9.31 -18.56
N PRO A 239 14.66 10.00 -19.18
CA PRO A 239 16.07 9.91 -18.76
C PRO A 239 16.21 10.16 -17.26
N SER A 240 16.99 9.34 -16.57
CA SER A 240 17.13 9.45 -15.11
C SER A 240 17.92 10.69 -14.69
N GLY A 241 18.94 11.05 -15.49
CA GLY A 241 19.97 12.02 -15.09
C GLY A 241 20.79 11.57 -13.88
N ASP A 242 20.81 10.27 -13.55
CA ASP A 242 21.65 9.72 -12.48
C ASP A 242 23.14 9.95 -12.79
N GLN A 243 23.93 10.27 -11.76
CA GLN A 243 25.36 10.57 -11.89
C GLN A 243 26.17 9.85 -10.81
N ALA A 244 27.28 9.25 -11.23
CA ALA A 244 28.23 8.64 -10.31
C ALA A 244 29.15 9.70 -9.70
N PRO A 245 29.57 9.56 -8.42
CA PRO A 245 30.40 10.54 -7.76
C PRO A 245 31.87 10.48 -8.22
N ASP A 246 32.56 11.60 -8.06
CA ASP A 246 34.02 11.67 -8.14
C ASP A 246 34.65 11.38 -6.79
N TRP A 247 35.74 10.61 -6.79
CA TRP A 247 36.46 10.20 -5.60
C TRP A 247 37.86 10.77 -5.56
N ARG A 248 38.27 11.18 -4.35
CA ARG A 248 39.64 11.53 -3.99
C ARG A 248 40.14 10.59 -2.90
N THR A 249 41.47 10.48 -2.80
CA THR A 249 42.11 9.74 -1.71
C THR A 249 41.49 10.11 -0.35
N GLY A 250 41.17 9.08 0.44
CA GLY A 250 40.52 9.20 1.75
C GLY A 250 38.99 9.21 1.69
N ASN A 251 38.36 9.37 0.52
CA ASN A 251 36.91 9.25 0.39
C ASN A 251 36.47 7.80 0.65
N GLU A 252 35.33 7.67 1.33
CA GLU A 252 34.73 6.40 1.69
C GLU A 252 33.20 6.47 1.63
N ILE A 253 32.59 5.31 1.39
CA ILE A 253 31.14 5.12 1.47
C ILE A 253 30.85 3.89 2.32
N THR A 254 29.75 3.95 3.05
CA THR A 254 29.22 2.81 3.80
C THR A 254 27.85 2.43 3.26
N ILE A 255 27.64 1.14 3.04
CA ILE A 255 26.37 0.55 2.61
C ILE A 255 25.99 -0.52 3.63
N ARG A 256 24.86 -0.32 4.32
CA ARG A 256 24.31 -1.29 5.26
C ARG A 256 23.10 -1.99 4.65
N PHE A 257 23.06 -3.32 4.80
CA PHE A 257 21.96 -4.14 4.30
C PHE A 257 21.80 -5.40 5.14
N ARG A 258 20.61 -6.00 5.05
CA ARG A 258 20.30 -7.31 5.63
C ARG A 258 19.86 -8.26 4.54
N VAL A 259 20.40 -9.47 4.55
CA VAL A 259 20.07 -10.53 3.60
C VAL A 259 19.47 -11.72 4.31
N TYR A 260 18.45 -12.33 3.72
CA TYR A 260 17.69 -13.44 4.27
C TYR A 260 17.50 -14.54 3.25
N THR A 261 17.62 -15.80 3.71
CA THR A 261 17.22 -16.99 2.96
C THR A 261 16.40 -17.88 3.89
N PHE A 262 15.18 -18.21 3.51
CA PHE A 262 14.24 -18.96 4.36
C PHE A 262 13.44 -19.97 3.57
N SER A 263 12.85 -20.95 4.26
CA SER A 263 11.92 -21.91 3.65
C SER A 263 10.59 -21.23 3.36
N ALA A 264 10.04 -21.48 2.17
CA ALA A 264 8.74 -20.96 1.76
C ALA A 264 8.03 -22.00 0.88
N SER A 265 6.75 -22.23 1.11
CA SER A 265 5.94 -23.19 0.34
C SER A 265 5.13 -22.53 -0.76
N GLY A 266 5.13 -21.20 -0.83
CA GLY A 266 4.43 -20.41 -1.83
C GLY A 266 4.63 -18.91 -1.61
N ILE A 267 4.05 -18.10 -2.49
CA ILE A 267 4.04 -16.64 -2.39
C ILE A 267 3.47 -16.15 -1.03
N PRO A 268 2.40 -16.76 -0.45
CA PRO A 268 1.91 -16.37 0.87
C PRO A 268 2.96 -16.40 2.00
N ASP A 269 3.92 -17.33 1.97
CA ASP A 269 4.98 -17.40 2.98
C ASP A 269 6.00 -16.26 2.81
N LEU A 270 6.33 -15.91 1.56
CA LEU A 270 7.18 -14.74 1.26
C LEU A 270 6.52 -13.45 1.76
N LEU A 271 5.22 -13.27 1.51
CA LEU A 271 4.48 -12.08 1.96
C LEU A 271 4.46 -11.98 3.49
N LYS A 272 4.11 -13.05 4.22
CA LYS A 272 4.15 -13.06 5.69
C LYS A 272 5.55 -12.75 6.21
N GLN A 273 6.59 -13.32 5.60
CA GLN A 273 7.96 -13.04 5.99
C GLN A 273 8.33 -11.57 5.74
N PHE A 274 7.86 -10.97 4.65
CA PHE A 274 8.02 -9.54 4.40
C PHE A 274 7.40 -8.68 5.51
N MET A 275 6.18 -8.99 5.95
CA MET A 275 5.52 -8.25 7.04
C MET A 275 6.37 -8.24 8.32
N THR A 276 6.96 -9.38 8.68
CA THR A 276 7.85 -9.50 9.83
C THR A 276 9.17 -8.73 9.65
N LEU A 277 9.72 -8.70 8.43
CA LEU A 277 11.06 -8.16 8.17
C LEU A 277 11.10 -6.70 7.75
N ARG A 278 9.99 -6.11 7.29
CA ARG A 278 9.97 -4.80 6.60
C ARG A 278 10.60 -3.64 7.39
N LYS A 279 10.57 -3.70 8.72
CA LYS A 279 11.18 -2.69 9.61
C LYS A 279 12.50 -3.14 10.24
N SER A 280 12.98 -4.33 9.92
CA SER A 280 14.08 -4.93 10.67
C SER A 280 15.37 -4.12 10.52
N LEU A 281 15.65 -3.55 9.33
CA LEU A 281 16.84 -2.74 9.08
C LEU A 281 16.71 -1.29 9.57
N SER A 282 15.57 -0.65 9.31
CA SER A 282 15.28 0.74 9.68
C SER A 282 15.02 0.91 11.18
N GLY A 283 14.53 -0.14 11.84
CA GLY A 283 14.07 -0.08 13.23
C GLY A 283 12.62 0.44 13.34
N PRO A 284 12.17 0.73 14.56
CA PRO A 284 10.89 1.41 14.78
C PRO A 284 10.85 2.77 14.08
N ASN A 285 9.67 3.14 13.55
CA ASN A 285 9.43 4.49 13.06
C ASN A 285 9.32 5.48 14.23
N HIS A 286 9.42 6.78 13.93
CA HIS A 286 9.35 7.85 14.93
C HIS A 286 8.09 8.70 14.75
N PRO A 287 6.87 8.19 15.01
CA PRO A 287 5.64 8.98 14.82
C PRO A 287 5.64 10.29 15.63
N ARG A 288 5.11 11.37 15.06
CA ARG A 288 4.96 12.68 15.72
C ARG A 288 3.50 12.91 16.12
N ASN A 289 3.26 13.20 17.41
CA ASN A 289 1.94 13.58 17.90
C ASN A 289 1.62 15.03 17.48
N LEU A 290 1.11 15.22 16.25
CA LEU A 290 0.79 16.55 15.70
C LEU A 290 -0.64 17.00 16.00
N VAL A 291 -1.64 16.18 15.67
CA VAL A 291 -3.06 16.54 15.74
C VAL A 291 -3.86 15.36 16.30
N PRO A 292 -4.59 15.51 17.43
CA PRO A 292 -5.46 14.47 17.94
C PRO A 292 -6.52 14.07 16.90
N MET A 293 -6.86 12.78 16.83
CA MET A 293 -7.81 12.23 15.86
C MET A 293 -9.17 12.92 15.94
N SER A 294 -9.63 13.25 17.14
CA SER A 294 -10.85 14.04 17.36
C SER A 294 -10.83 15.43 16.71
N LYS A 295 -9.68 16.12 16.73
CA LYS A 295 -9.51 17.42 16.07
C LYS A 295 -9.48 17.27 14.56
N LEU A 296 -8.82 16.23 14.05
CA LEU A 296 -8.81 15.88 12.62
C LEU A 296 -10.24 15.61 12.11
N ALA A 297 -11.02 14.80 12.84
CA ALA A 297 -12.42 14.51 12.50
C ALA A 297 -13.28 15.79 12.48
N ALA A 298 -13.12 16.67 13.46
CA ALA A 298 -13.85 17.93 13.50
C ALA A 298 -13.55 18.79 12.26
N LEU A 299 -12.29 18.97 11.91
CA LEU A 299 -11.90 19.75 10.73
C LEU A 299 -12.38 19.13 9.42
N GLY A 300 -12.19 17.82 9.24
CA GLY A 300 -12.64 17.12 8.03
C GLY A 300 -14.16 17.16 7.86
N THR A 301 -14.92 16.98 8.94
CA THR A 301 -16.40 17.07 8.89
C THR A 301 -16.86 18.50 8.62
N ASP A 302 -16.19 19.52 9.15
CA ASP A 302 -16.49 20.93 8.82
C ASP A 302 -16.23 21.25 7.36
N ILE A 303 -15.14 20.73 6.78
CA ILE A 303 -14.89 20.84 5.34
C ILE A 303 -16.02 20.14 4.55
N CYS A 304 -16.39 18.91 4.92
CA CYS A 304 -17.44 18.15 4.25
C CYS A 304 -18.80 18.86 4.32
N ARG A 305 -19.20 19.43 5.47
CA ARG A 305 -20.45 20.20 5.65
C ARG A 305 -20.62 21.33 4.64
N ASN A 306 -19.50 21.96 4.27
CA ASN A 306 -19.45 23.08 3.33
C ASN A 306 -19.41 22.63 1.86
N ASN A 307 -19.21 21.33 1.61
CA ASN A 307 -19.23 20.73 0.29
C ASN A 307 -20.64 20.26 -0.14
N PHE A 308 -21.69 20.41 0.67
CA PHE A 308 -23.04 20.02 0.25
C PHE A 308 -23.63 20.99 -0.78
N VAL A 309 -24.02 20.49 -1.94
CA VAL A 309 -24.55 21.29 -3.05
C VAL A 309 -25.88 20.74 -3.56
N GLU A 310 -26.63 21.60 -4.25
CA GLU A 310 -27.81 21.23 -5.02
C GLU A 310 -27.58 21.61 -6.49
N THR A 311 -27.79 20.65 -7.39
CA THR A 311 -27.59 20.80 -8.83
C THR A 311 -28.79 20.26 -9.59
N LYS A 312 -28.76 20.34 -10.93
CA LYS A 312 -29.81 19.76 -11.77
C LYS A 312 -29.81 18.22 -11.70
N ALA A 313 -28.65 17.61 -11.44
CA ALA A 313 -28.53 16.17 -11.28
C ALA A 313 -29.18 15.67 -9.98
N GLY A 314 -28.94 16.37 -8.87
CA GLY A 314 -29.42 16.00 -7.54
C GLY A 314 -28.76 16.82 -6.43
N SER A 315 -28.83 16.33 -5.19
CA SER A 315 -28.20 16.96 -4.03
C SER A 315 -27.17 16.02 -3.43
N TYR A 316 -25.94 16.49 -3.23
CA TYR A 316 -24.82 15.66 -2.80
C TYR A 316 -23.68 16.48 -2.20
N TYR A 317 -22.81 15.83 -1.44
CA TYR A 317 -21.51 16.38 -1.06
C TYR A 317 -20.53 16.28 -2.23
N LEU A 318 -19.80 17.36 -2.50
CA LEU A 318 -18.82 17.42 -3.58
C LEU A 318 -17.71 16.36 -3.39
N PRO A 319 -17.47 15.51 -4.41
CA PRO A 319 -16.52 14.40 -4.33
C PRO A 319 -15.05 14.86 -4.26
N GLU A 320 -14.74 15.95 -4.95
CA GLU A 320 -13.39 16.48 -5.16
C GLU A 320 -13.49 17.99 -5.45
N ASN A 321 -12.50 18.59 -6.10
CA ASN A 321 -12.55 19.97 -6.61
C ASN A 321 -13.45 20.12 -7.86
N SER A 322 -14.45 19.26 -8.03
CA SER A 322 -15.35 19.20 -9.19
C SER A 322 -16.80 19.18 -8.73
N ARG A 323 -17.70 19.81 -9.50
CA ARG A 323 -19.15 19.76 -9.29
C ARG A 323 -19.81 18.53 -9.90
N ASN A 324 -19.08 17.77 -10.73
CA ASN A 324 -19.55 16.47 -11.22
C ASN A 324 -19.49 15.44 -10.10
N PHE A 325 -20.49 14.58 -10.00
CA PHE A 325 -20.58 13.58 -8.96
C PHE A 325 -19.95 12.25 -9.41
N GLN A 326 -19.12 11.68 -8.53
CA GLN A 326 -18.56 10.34 -8.67
C GLN A 326 -19.12 9.44 -7.57
N LEU A 327 -19.67 8.29 -7.97
CA LEU A 327 -20.24 7.31 -7.06
C LEU A 327 -19.24 6.17 -6.80
N GLY A 328 -18.86 5.95 -5.55
CA GLY A 328 -17.84 4.97 -5.18
C GLY A 328 -16.42 5.41 -5.50
N TRP A 329 -15.43 4.57 -5.20
CA TRP A 329 -13.99 4.83 -5.28
C TRP A 329 -13.51 5.98 -4.40
N VAL A 330 -13.83 7.25 -4.68
CA VAL A 330 -13.37 8.44 -3.92
C VAL A 330 -14.50 9.23 -3.25
N SER A 331 -15.77 8.90 -3.50
CA SER A 331 -16.92 9.67 -3.02
C SER A 331 -18.25 8.89 -3.01
N GLY A 332 -19.34 9.58 -2.69
CA GLY A 332 -20.73 9.14 -2.62
C GLY A 332 -21.05 8.62 -1.23
N MET A 333 -21.49 7.37 -1.18
CA MET A 333 -21.78 6.67 0.08
C MET A 333 -20.55 6.53 1.01
N ILE A 334 -19.36 6.97 0.60
CA ILE A 334 -18.15 6.93 1.42
C ILE A 334 -18.07 8.20 2.28
N ASN A 335 -18.18 9.38 1.67
CA ASN A 335 -18.10 10.66 2.39
C ASN A 335 -19.39 11.02 3.13
N THR A 336 -20.53 10.42 2.77
CA THR A 336 -21.76 10.54 3.58
C THR A 336 -21.72 9.70 4.85
N PHE A 337 -20.96 8.59 4.90
CA PHE A 337 -20.90 7.71 6.08
C PHE A 337 -20.46 8.43 7.36
N PRO A 338 -19.32 9.16 7.38
CA PRO A 338 -18.93 9.89 8.59
C PRO A 338 -19.93 11.01 8.94
N MET A 339 -20.58 11.62 7.94
CA MET A 339 -21.61 12.65 8.18
C MET A 339 -22.86 12.05 8.85
N LEU A 340 -23.26 10.85 8.46
CA LEU A 340 -24.31 10.09 9.13
C LEU A 340 -23.90 9.70 10.56
N ALA A 341 -22.63 9.33 10.77
CA ALA A 341 -22.11 8.94 12.08
C ALA A 341 -22.13 10.06 13.13
N LEU A 342 -22.13 11.33 12.71
CA LEU A 342 -22.31 12.48 13.61
C LEU A 342 -23.64 12.47 14.37
N ASN A 343 -24.64 11.76 13.83
CA ASN A 343 -25.98 11.66 14.38
C ASN A 343 -26.67 13.02 14.63
N ASP A 344 -26.38 14.00 13.79
CA ASP A 344 -27.09 15.29 13.79
C ASP A 344 -28.20 15.30 12.73
N GLU A 345 -29.28 16.02 13.00
CA GLU A 345 -30.48 16.00 12.16
C GLU A 345 -30.25 16.55 10.76
N LYS A 346 -29.49 17.64 10.65
CA LYS A 346 -29.22 18.32 9.39
C LYS A 346 -28.42 17.42 8.45
N GLU A 347 -27.33 16.83 8.93
CA GLU A 347 -26.50 15.97 8.11
C GLU A 347 -27.21 14.64 7.81
N ARG A 348 -28.02 14.08 8.73
CA ARG A 348 -28.92 12.95 8.40
C ARG A 348 -29.84 13.26 7.22
N THR A 349 -30.50 14.41 7.21
CA THR A 349 -31.36 14.82 6.09
C THR A 349 -30.57 14.98 4.79
N ARG A 350 -29.38 15.57 4.83
CA ARG A 350 -28.51 15.72 3.65
C ARG A 350 -28.07 14.37 3.09
N VAL A 351 -27.66 13.45 3.96
CA VAL A 351 -27.31 12.08 3.59
C VAL A 351 -28.50 11.38 2.94
N ALA A 352 -29.70 11.47 3.53
CA ALA A 352 -30.91 10.89 2.96
C ALA A 352 -31.19 11.42 1.54
N ARG A 353 -31.05 12.74 1.32
CA ARG A 353 -31.24 13.35 -0.01
C ARG A 353 -30.22 12.85 -1.05
N GLU A 354 -28.98 12.63 -0.65
CA GLU A 354 -27.97 12.06 -1.55
C GLU A 354 -28.26 10.59 -1.86
N LEU A 355 -28.67 9.79 -0.87
CA LEU A 355 -29.10 8.40 -1.09
C LEU A 355 -30.33 8.33 -2.03
N ASP A 356 -31.31 9.22 -1.86
CA ASP A 356 -32.48 9.35 -2.75
C ASP A 356 -32.05 9.69 -4.17
N PHE A 357 -31.13 10.65 -4.33
CA PHE A 357 -30.56 11.01 -5.63
C PHE A 357 -29.86 9.82 -6.29
N ILE A 358 -28.95 9.14 -5.58
CA ILE A 358 -28.17 8.02 -6.13
C ILE A 358 -29.11 6.89 -6.56
N THR A 359 -30.01 6.47 -5.68
CA THR A 359 -30.88 5.31 -5.91
C THR A 359 -31.93 5.57 -6.98
N SER A 360 -32.36 6.82 -7.17
CA SER A 360 -33.35 7.17 -8.20
C SER A 360 -32.77 7.50 -9.57
N ARG A 361 -31.50 7.95 -9.66
CA ARG A 361 -30.93 8.47 -10.91
C ARG A 361 -29.76 7.68 -11.47
N MET A 362 -29.07 6.89 -10.64
CA MET A 362 -27.80 6.28 -11.01
C MET A 362 -27.83 4.75 -11.11
N GLN A 363 -28.95 4.08 -10.77
CA GLN A 363 -29.06 2.63 -10.95
C GLN A 363 -29.57 2.28 -12.35
N GLY A 364 -28.79 1.53 -13.12
CA GLY A 364 -29.17 0.99 -14.41
C GLY A 364 -30.09 -0.23 -14.30
N LYS A 365 -30.65 -0.67 -15.43
CA LYS A 365 -31.67 -1.72 -15.47
C LYS A 365 -31.21 -3.08 -14.93
N SER A 366 -29.92 -3.38 -14.99
CA SER A 366 -29.39 -4.64 -14.48
C SER A 366 -29.20 -4.66 -12.96
N GLY A 367 -29.44 -3.54 -12.26
CA GLY A 367 -29.20 -3.38 -10.83
C GLY A 367 -27.84 -2.78 -10.48
N PHE A 368 -26.89 -2.72 -11.43
CA PHE A 368 -25.63 -2.00 -11.27
C PHE A 368 -25.83 -0.48 -11.40
N PHE A 369 -24.95 0.27 -10.78
CA PHE A 369 -24.91 1.72 -10.84
C PHE A 369 -23.90 2.23 -11.86
N TYR A 370 -24.22 3.38 -12.45
CA TYR A 370 -23.28 4.23 -13.17
C TYR A 370 -22.27 4.85 -12.20
N GLY A 371 -21.02 5.04 -12.66
CA GLY A 371 -19.94 5.53 -11.80
C GLY A 371 -19.83 7.06 -11.70
N SER A 372 -20.39 7.79 -12.67
CA SER A 372 -20.24 9.25 -12.79
C SER A 372 -21.47 9.93 -13.42
N ILE A 373 -21.78 11.14 -12.95
CA ILE A 373 -22.83 12.00 -13.50
C ILE A 373 -22.44 13.49 -13.40
N SER A 374 -22.63 14.25 -14.48
CA SER A 374 -22.36 15.69 -14.47
C SER A 374 -23.37 16.45 -13.60
N GLU A 375 -23.04 17.65 -13.15
CA GLU A 375 -24.01 18.50 -12.43
C GLU A 375 -25.28 18.82 -13.24
N GLY A 376 -25.20 18.72 -14.57
CA GLY A 376 -26.31 18.88 -15.50
C GLY A 376 -27.19 17.64 -15.65
N GLY A 377 -26.79 16.50 -15.09
CA GLY A 377 -27.52 15.23 -15.12
C GLY A 377 -27.11 14.28 -16.24
N THR A 378 -25.93 14.45 -16.86
CA THR A 378 -25.44 13.56 -17.92
C THR A 378 -24.56 12.47 -17.34
N LEU A 379 -24.95 11.21 -17.53
CA LEU A 379 -24.17 10.03 -17.13
C LEU A 379 -22.93 9.86 -18.04
N SER A 380 -21.84 9.37 -17.49
CA SER A 380 -20.59 9.14 -18.24
C SER A 380 -19.83 7.89 -17.76
N THR A 381 -18.88 7.46 -18.57
CA THR A 381 -17.91 6.40 -18.25
C THR A 381 -16.56 7.01 -17.88
N GLU A 382 -15.82 6.41 -16.95
CA GLU A 382 -14.44 6.80 -16.63
C GLU A 382 -13.47 6.46 -17.76
N LYS A 383 -13.64 5.28 -18.35
CA LYS A 383 -12.81 4.76 -19.44
C LYS A 383 -13.71 4.30 -20.58
N GLY A 384 -13.82 5.15 -21.60
CA GLY A 384 -14.68 4.92 -22.76
C GLY A 384 -13.90 4.41 -23.97
N SER A 385 -14.58 3.75 -24.88
CA SER A 385 -14.06 3.46 -26.22
C SER A 385 -15.11 3.84 -27.27
N PRO A 386 -14.73 4.57 -28.34
CA PRO A 386 -15.64 4.87 -29.45
C PRO A 386 -16.23 3.61 -30.11
N ASP A 387 -15.53 2.48 -30.07
CA ASP A 387 -15.99 1.21 -30.62
C ASP A 387 -17.06 0.53 -29.74
N PHE A 388 -17.13 0.91 -28.47
CA PHE A 388 -18.02 0.33 -27.47
C PHE A 388 -18.78 1.45 -26.75
N PRO A 389 -19.78 2.07 -27.41
CA PRO A 389 -20.41 3.31 -26.96
C PRO A 389 -21.32 3.15 -25.73
N ALA A 390 -21.62 1.92 -25.31
CA ALA A 390 -22.36 1.68 -24.09
C ALA A 390 -21.60 2.26 -22.89
N LEU A 391 -22.31 2.97 -22.01
CA LEU A 391 -21.72 3.47 -20.77
C LEU A 391 -21.27 2.30 -19.89
N GLN A 392 -20.06 2.42 -19.37
CA GLN A 392 -19.44 1.44 -18.50
C GLN A 392 -19.25 2.07 -17.12
N ALA A 393 -19.22 1.24 -16.09
CA ALA A 393 -18.89 1.64 -14.74
C ALA A 393 -17.87 0.67 -14.16
N MET A 394 -16.96 1.19 -13.36
CA MET A 394 -15.99 0.36 -12.66
C MET A 394 -16.69 -0.56 -11.65
N VAL A 395 -16.25 -1.82 -11.60
CA VAL A 395 -16.78 -2.83 -10.66
C VAL A 395 -16.45 -2.46 -9.22
N ARG A 396 -15.26 -1.89 -8.96
CA ARG A 396 -14.89 -1.32 -7.66
C ARG A 396 -15.94 -0.35 -7.13
N LYS A 397 -16.33 0.63 -7.94
CA LYS A 397 -17.34 1.63 -7.58
C LYS A 397 -18.66 0.97 -7.14
N ASN A 398 -19.10 -0.05 -7.87
CA ASN A 398 -20.30 -0.80 -7.52
C ASN A 398 -20.14 -1.66 -6.25
N GLY A 399 -18.96 -2.24 -6.03
CA GLY A 399 -18.65 -2.95 -4.80
C GLY A 399 -18.65 -2.02 -3.57
N ASP A 400 -18.09 -0.82 -3.72
CA ASP A 400 -18.14 0.23 -2.70
C ASP A 400 -19.60 0.64 -2.41
N VAL A 401 -20.42 0.85 -3.45
CA VAL A 401 -21.84 1.19 -3.27
C VAL A 401 -22.55 0.14 -2.42
N LEU A 402 -22.41 -1.15 -2.74
CA LEU A 402 -23.07 -2.19 -1.95
C LEU A 402 -22.57 -2.19 -0.51
N PHE A 403 -21.25 -2.16 -0.31
CA PHE A 403 -20.66 -2.19 1.02
C PHE A 403 -21.09 -0.98 1.88
N TRP A 404 -20.93 0.23 1.35
CA TRP A 404 -21.21 1.46 2.09
C TRP A 404 -22.71 1.71 2.27
N LEU A 405 -23.56 1.36 1.30
CA LEU A 405 -25.02 1.41 1.48
C LEU A 405 -25.45 0.50 2.63
N MET A 406 -24.95 -0.74 2.68
CA MET A 406 -25.27 -1.63 3.80
C MET A 406 -24.77 -1.06 5.13
N LYS A 407 -23.58 -0.45 5.18
CA LYS A 407 -23.09 0.24 6.38
C LYS A 407 -24.01 1.40 6.80
N HIS A 408 -24.58 2.17 5.87
CA HIS A 408 -25.54 3.22 6.19
C HIS A 408 -26.80 2.66 6.86
N LEU A 409 -27.37 1.59 6.30
CA LEU A 409 -28.58 0.96 6.86
C LEU A 409 -28.32 0.40 8.26
N LEU A 410 -27.17 -0.24 8.47
CA LEU A 410 -26.75 -0.73 9.78
C LEU A 410 -26.54 0.42 10.78
N LEU A 411 -25.94 1.52 10.35
CA LEU A 411 -25.68 2.70 11.18
C LEU A 411 -26.98 3.39 11.60
N LEU A 412 -27.92 3.60 10.68
CA LEU A 412 -29.25 4.15 10.97
C LEU A 412 -30.00 3.29 12.01
N LYS A 413 -29.97 1.96 11.86
CA LYS A 413 -30.56 1.05 12.86
C LYS A 413 -29.88 1.20 14.22
N ALA A 414 -28.55 1.22 14.26
CA ALA A 414 -27.77 1.33 15.50
C ALA A 414 -27.97 2.68 16.21
N GLN A 415 -28.26 3.75 15.47
CA GLN A 415 -28.56 5.08 16.01
C GLN A 415 -30.03 5.30 16.38
N GLY A 416 -30.91 4.30 16.17
CA GLY A 416 -32.35 4.42 16.50
C GLY A 416 -33.21 5.09 15.42
N HIS A 417 -32.74 5.09 14.18
CA HIS A 417 -33.39 5.70 13.01
C HIS A 417 -33.84 4.66 11.97
N ALA A 418 -34.13 3.43 12.38
CA ALA A 418 -34.55 2.36 11.47
C ALA A 418 -35.80 2.73 10.63
N GLN A 419 -36.74 3.48 11.23
CA GLN A 419 -37.97 3.95 10.62
C GLN A 419 -37.77 5.00 9.51
N THR A 420 -36.58 5.59 9.40
CA THR A 420 -36.27 6.58 8.35
C THR A 420 -35.57 5.95 7.15
N ILE A 421 -35.35 4.63 7.16
CA ILE A 421 -34.79 3.91 6.02
C ILE A 421 -35.86 3.86 4.93
N HIS A 422 -35.57 4.48 3.78
CA HIS A 422 -36.48 4.44 2.63
C HIS A 422 -36.49 3.05 1.99
N PRO A 423 -37.65 2.46 1.68
CA PRO A 423 -37.75 1.17 0.99
C PRO A 423 -36.98 1.14 -0.34
N GLU A 424 -36.88 2.27 -1.03
CA GLU A 424 -36.14 2.44 -2.28
C GLU A 424 -34.64 2.16 -2.10
N TRP A 425 -34.07 2.52 -0.95
CA TRP A 425 -32.66 2.26 -0.64
C TRP A 425 -32.40 0.77 -0.45
N GLU A 426 -33.28 0.10 0.30
CA GLU A 426 -33.22 -1.35 0.48
C GLU A 426 -33.41 -2.07 -0.85
N ALA A 427 -34.39 -1.68 -1.65
CA ALA A 427 -34.64 -2.24 -2.96
C ALA A 427 -33.44 -2.06 -3.90
N ALA A 428 -32.79 -0.90 -3.87
CA ALA A 428 -31.58 -0.64 -4.66
C ALA A 428 -30.40 -1.53 -4.22
N ALA A 429 -30.19 -1.72 -2.91
CA ALA A 429 -29.19 -2.63 -2.37
C ALA A 429 -29.46 -4.09 -2.79
N GLN A 430 -30.71 -4.54 -2.69
CA GLN A 430 -31.10 -5.89 -3.10
C GLN A 430 -30.87 -6.13 -4.59
N LYS A 431 -31.23 -5.18 -5.45
CA LYS A 431 -30.98 -5.26 -6.90
C LYS A 431 -29.49 -5.35 -7.22
N LEU A 432 -28.66 -4.55 -6.55
CA LEU A 432 -27.20 -4.58 -6.75
C LEU A 432 -26.59 -5.90 -6.28
N ALA A 433 -26.98 -6.39 -5.11
CA ALA A 433 -26.53 -7.69 -4.61
C ALA A 433 -26.93 -8.84 -5.55
N ALA A 434 -28.17 -8.83 -6.03
CA ALA A 434 -28.65 -9.80 -7.01
C ALA A 434 -27.89 -9.70 -8.35
N ALA A 435 -27.56 -8.49 -8.82
CA ALA A 435 -26.77 -8.27 -10.03
C ALA A 435 -25.38 -8.90 -9.92
N PHE A 436 -24.68 -8.71 -8.80
CA PHE A 436 -23.40 -9.36 -8.54
C PHE A 436 -23.52 -10.89 -8.52
N VAL A 437 -24.57 -11.43 -7.89
CA VAL A 437 -24.81 -12.89 -7.84
C VAL A 437 -25.07 -13.45 -9.23
N HIS A 438 -25.86 -12.77 -10.06
CA HIS A 438 -26.10 -13.17 -11.44
C HIS A 438 -24.81 -13.13 -12.27
N ASN A 439 -23.98 -12.10 -12.11
CA ASN A 439 -22.69 -12.02 -12.81
C ASN A 439 -21.75 -13.14 -12.37
N TRP A 440 -21.68 -13.44 -11.08
CA TRP A 440 -20.90 -14.57 -10.57
C TRP A 440 -21.36 -15.89 -11.18
N GLN A 441 -22.66 -16.16 -11.21
CA GLN A 441 -23.24 -17.36 -11.79
C GLN A 441 -22.98 -17.47 -13.30
N ARG A 442 -23.01 -16.35 -14.02
CA ARG A 442 -22.82 -16.31 -15.48
C ARG A 442 -21.35 -16.41 -15.91
N TYR A 443 -20.45 -15.71 -15.22
CA TYR A 443 -19.08 -15.49 -15.68
C TYR A 443 -18.01 -16.09 -14.77
N GLY A 444 -18.31 -16.38 -13.50
CA GLY A 444 -17.32 -16.83 -12.52
C GLY A 444 -16.31 -15.75 -12.08
N GLU A 445 -16.54 -14.50 -12.48
CA GLU A 445 -15.80 -13.31 -12.01
C GLU A 445 -16.67 -12.06 -12.11
N PHE A 446 -16.25 -10.96 -11.47
CA PHE A 446 -16.95 -9.68 -11.55
C PHE A 446 -16.41 -8.73 -12.63
N GLY A 447 -15.18 -8.96 -13.11
CA GLY A 447 -14.51 -8.08 -14.07
C GLY A 447 -13.94 -6.79 -13.46
N GLN A 448 -13.44 -5.91 -14.33
CA GLN A 448 -12.97 -4.56 -14.01
C GLN A 448 -14.02 -3.49 -14.29
N TYR A 449 -14.69 -3.60 -15.43
CA TYR A 449 -15.74 -2.69 -15.89
C TYR A 449 -16.98 -3.49 -16.30
N ILE A 450 -18.16 -2.97 -16.01
CA ILE A 450 -19.47 -3.54 -16.37
C ILE A 450 -20.32 -2.51 -17.09
N VAL A 451 -21.32 -2.96 -17.84
CA VAL A 451 -22.35 -2.10 -18.45
C VAL A 451 -23.56 -2.05 -17.52
N PRO A 452 -23.87 -0.93 -16.83
CA PRO A 452 -24.95 -0.88 -15.85
C PRO A 452 -26.35 -1.17 -16.38
N GLU A 453 -26.58 -0.98 -17.69
CA GLU A 453 -27.87 -1.29 -18.32
C GLU A 453 -28.11 -2.79 -18.51
N THR A 454 -27.06 -3.57 -18.78
CA THR A 454 -27.19 -4.98 -19.21
C THR A 454 -26.58 -5.96 -18.22
N GLY A 455 -25.67 -5.50 -17.36
CA GLY A 455 -24.88 -6.33 -16.46
C GLY A 455 -23.69 -7.01 -17.11
N GLU A 456 -23.48 -6.84 -18.42
CA GLU A 456 -22.36 -7.47 -19.11
C GLU A 456 -21.02 -6.92 -18.64
N ILE A 457 -20.05 -7.81 -18.43
CA ILE A 457 -18.67 -7.41 -18.12
C ILE A 457 -18.02 -6.89 -19.40
N ALA A 458 -17.60 -5.63 -19.36
CA ALA A 458 -16.93 -4.96 -20.46
C ALA A 458 -15.42 -5.22 -20.46
N VAL A 459 -14.78 -5.36 -19.31
CA VAL A 459 -13.34 -5.69 -19.22
C VAL A 459 -13.14 -6.75 -18.13
N PHE A 460 -12.51 -7.88 -18.47
CA PHE A 460 -12.34 -9.05 -17.60
C PHE A 460 -10.96 -9.09 -16.93
N ASN A 461 -10.73 -10.13 -16.10
CA ASN A 461 -9.40 -10.57 -15.66
C ASN A 461 -8.64 -9.63 -14.71
N SER A 462 -9.37 -8.84 -13.92
CA SER A 462 -8.83 -8.05 -12.80
C SER A 462 -9.40 -8.50 -11.47
N SER A 463 -8.91 -7.92 -10.37
CA SER A 463 -9.50 -8.07 -9.03
C SER A 463 -10.23 -6.82 -8.55
N ALA A 464 -10.67 -5.93 -9.45
CA ALA A 464 -11.40 -4.71 -9.10
C ALA A 464 -12.65 -4.95 -8.23
N GLY A 465 -13.29 -6.12 -8.40
CA GLY A 465 -14.42 -6.58 -7.58
C GLY A 465 -14.05 -7.20 -6.24
N ALA A 466 -12.81 -7.09 -5.76
CA ALA A 466 -12.38 -7.76 -4.53
C ALA A 466 -13.06 -7.24 -3.25
N ILE A 467 -13.68 -6.06 -3.28
CA ILE A 467 -14.51 -5.53 -2.16
C ILE A 467 -15.95 -6.07 -2.19
N VAL A 468 -16.42 -6.61 -3.32
CA VAL A 468 -17.81 -7.10 -3.50
C VAL A 468 -18.18 -8.17 -2.47
N PRO A 469 -17.33 -9.16 -2.12
CA PRO A 469 -17.65 -10.12 -1.07
C PRO A 469 -18.01 -9.49 0.27
N ALA A 470 -17.39 -8.37 0.67
CA ALA A 470 -17.77 -7.63 1.87
C ALA A 470 -19.23 -7.17 1.77
N GLY A 471 -19.56 -6.43 0.71
CA GLY A 471 -20.92 -5.93 0.49
C GLY A 471 -21.97 -7.05 0.43
N LEU A 472 -21.66 -8.16 -0.24
CA LEU A 472 -22.54 -9.33 -0.29
C LEU A 472 -22.73 -9.99 1.08
N ALA A 473 -21.69 -10.08 1.92
CA ALA A 473 -21.80 -10.64 3.26
C ALA A 473 -22.71 -9.78 4.16
N LEU A 474 -22.54 -8.45 4.14
CA LEU A 474 -23.41 -7.53 4.87
C LEU A 474 -24.86 -7.60 4.37
N ALA A 475 -25.06 -7.62 3.05
CA ALA A 475 -26.38 -7.73 2.45
C ALA A 475 -27.06 -9.08 2.76
N ALA A 476 -26.30 -10.17 2.74
CA ALA A 476 -26.79 -11.52 3.05
C ALA A 476 -27.33 -11.60 4.48
N ASP A 477 -26.60 -11.05 5.44
CA ASP A 477 -27.02 -11.00 6.84
C ASP A 477 -28.26 -10.12 7.02
N TYR A 478 -28.23 -8.89 6.48
CA TYR A 478 -29.31 -7.91 6.62
C TYR A 478 -30.64 -8.36 5.99
N PHE A 479 -30.59 -8.99 4.82
CA PHE A 479 -31.78 -9.43 4.07
C PHE A 479 -32.07 -10.93 4.23
N HIS A 480 -31.31 -11.64 5.07
CA HIS A 480 -31.43 -13.08 5.30
C HIS A 480 -31.37 -13.91 4.00
N ARG A 481 -30.34 -13.66 3.17
CA ARG A 481 -30.11 -14.31 1.87
C ARG A 481 -28.83 -15.14 1.87
N GLU A 482 -28.93 -16.40 2.29
CA GLU A 482 -27.77 -17.31 2.35
C GLU A 482 -27.06 -17.49 0.98
N GLU A 483 -27.80 -17.44 -0.13
CA GLU A 483 -27.22 -17.53 -1.47
C GLU A 483 -26.18 -16.45 -1.73
N TRP A 484 -26.40 -15.23 -1.23
CA TRP A 484 -25.49 -14.11 -1.41
C TRP A 484 -24.19 -14.32 -0.61
N LEU A 485 -24.30 -14.89 0.59
CA LEU A 485 -23.14 -15.26 1.39
C LEU A 485 -22.32 -16.37 0.70
N ARG A 486 -22.98 -17.38 0.13
CA ARG A 486 -22.28 -18.44 -0.65
C ARG A 486 -21.52 -17.87 -1.85
N THR A 487 -22.12 -16.93 -2.57
CA THR A 487 -21.44 -16.22 -3.66
C THR A 487 -20.25 -15.41 -3.15
N ALA A 488 -20.39 -14.72 -2.01
CA ALA A 488 -19.29 -13.98 -1.39
C ALA A 488 -18.10 -14.89 -1.05
N GLU A 489 -18.35 -16.05 -0.42
CA GLU A 489 -17.32 -17.04 -0.10
C GLU A 489 -16.66 -17.63 -1.36
N ALA A 490 -17.44 -17.92 -2.41
CA ALA A 490 -16.92 -18.42 -3.68
C ALA A 490 -16.02 -17.39 -4.37
N ALA A 491 -16.48 -16.13 -4.46
CA ALA A 491 -15.73 -15.04 -5.06
C ALA A 491 -14.44 -14.72 -4.30
N ALA A 492 -14.50 -14.63 -2.97
CA ALA A 492 -13.29 -14.40 -2.17
C ALA A 492 -12.31 -15.58 -2.26
N THR A 493 -12.80 -16.83 -2.35
CA THR A 493 -11.93 -17.99 -2.59
C THR A 493 -11.25 -17.90 -3.95
N PHE A 494 -11.98 -17.54 -5.00
CA PHE A 494 -11.42 -17.34 -6.33
C PHE A 494 -10.33 -16.27 -6.35
N TYR A 495 -10.60 -15.07 -5.82
CA TYR A 495 -9.60 -14.00 -5.74
C TYR A 495 -8.38 -14.42 -4.91
N TYR A 496 -8.58 -15.11 -3.78
CA TYR A 496 -7.45 -15.60 -3.00
C TYR A 496 -6.57 -16.57 -3.78
N GLN A 497 -7.16 -17.54 -4.49
CA GLN A 497 -6.38 -18.53 -5.24
C GLN A 497 -5.70 -17.90 -6.47
N ARG A 498 -6.45 -17.14 -7.27
CA ARG A 498 -5.95 -16.57 -8.52
C ARG A 498 -4.96 -15.44 -8.27
N ASP A 499 -5.32 -14.49 -7.41
CA ASP A 499 -4.59 -13.22 -7.29
C ASP A 499 -3.55 -13.27 -6.17
N ILE A 500 -3.81 -13.95 -5.04
CA ILE A 500 -2.85 -14.01 -3.92
C ILE A 500 -1.91 -15.21 -4.03
N VAL A 501 -2.45 -16.43 -4.18
CA VAL A 501 -1.63 -17.66 -4.19
C VAL A 501 -0.85 -17.80 -5.49
N ALA A 502 -1.50 -17.57 -6.64
CA ALA A 502 -0.87 -17.78 -7.95
C ALA A 502 -0.15 -16.53 -8.49
N ARG A 503 -0.72 -15.33 -8.36
CA ARG A 503 -0.13 -14.09 -8.90
C ARG A 503 0.71 -13.30 -7.90
N GLY A 504 0.32 -13.28 -6.62
CA GLY A 504 1.01 -12.53 -5.57
C GLY A 504 0.65 -11.05 -5.45
N PHE A 505 -0.41 -10.58 -6.11
CA PHE A 505 -0.88 -9.19 -6.04
C PHE A 505 -2.35 -9.06 -6.45
N THR A 506 -2.94 -7.91 -6.13
CA THR A 506 -4.29 -7.49 -6.53
C THR A 506 -4.22 -6.27 -7.46
N SER A 507 -5.25 -6.05 -8.27
CA SER A 507 -5.25 -5.01 -9.31
C SER A 507 -6.61 -4.58 -9.83
N GLY A 508 -6.62 -3.38 -10.41
CA GLY A 508 -7.64 -2.87 -11.33
C GLY A 508 -8.72 -2.02 -10.67
N ALA A 509 -8.57 -1.65 -9.39
CA ALA A 509 -9.60 -0.89 -8.66
C ALA A 509 -9.39 0.63 -8.63
N CYS A 510 -8.25 1.17 -9.08
CA CYS A 510 -8.08 2.62 -9.21
C CYS A 510 -8.68 3.13 -10.53
N GLY A 511 -9.46 4.21 -10.46
CA GLY A 511 -10.18 4.82 -11.60
C GLY A 511 -9.31 5.33 -12.75
N ASP A 512 -8.03 5.54 -12.48
CA ASP A 512 -7.09 6.29 -13.30
C ASP A 512 -5.85 5.48 -13.71
N ILE A 513 -5.90 4.15 -13.61
CA ILE A 513 -4.81 3.24 -14.02
C ILE A 513 -5.35 2.07 -14.88
N SER A 514 -4.44 1.22 -15.39
CA SER A 514 -4.81 0.01 -16.12
C SER A 514 -5.17 -1.14 -15.16
N GLN A 515 -4.73 -2.38 -15.41
CA GLN A 515 -4.83 -3.49 -14.45
C GLN A 515 -3.55 -3.63 -13.63
N ASP A 516 -2.89 -2.50 -13.38
CA ASP A 516 -1.67 -2.40 -12.59
C ASP A 516 -1.91 -2.88 -11.16
N ALA A 517 -0.85 -3.39 -10.52
CA ALA A 517 -0.92 -3.73 -9.11
C ALA A 517 -1.21 -2.47 -8.29
N ASP A 518 -2.15 -2.54 -7.36
CA ASP A 518 -2.56 -1.37 -6.58
C ASP A 518 -2.90 -1.70 -5.12
N SER A 519 -2.71 -0.70 -4.26
CA SER A 519 -2.97 -0.84 -2.83
C SER A 519 -4.46 -0.83 -2.52
N GLU A 520 -5.27 -0.12 -3.29
CA GLU A 520 -6.69 0.02 -3.01
C GLU A 520 -7.44 -1.31 -3.09
N THR A 521 -7.14 -2.12 -4.12
CA THR A 521 -7.66 -3.47 -4.27
C THR A 521 -7.13 -4.37 -3.16
N ALA A 522 -5.87 -4.19 -2.74
CA ALA A 522 -5.28 -5.00 -1.68
C ALA A 522 -6.03 -4.78 -0.35
N PHE A 523 -6.26 -3.52 0.00
CA PHE A 523 -7.00 -3.12 1.19
C PHE A 523 -8.50 -3.45 1.08
N GLY A 524 -9.10 -3.29 -0.10
CA GLY A 524 -10.49 -3.71 -0.36
C GLY A 524 -10.70 -5.22 -0.22
N PHE A 525 -9.73 -6.03 -0.66
CA PHE A 525 -9.82 -7.48 -0.47
C PHE A 525 -9.63 -7.88 0.99
N MET A 526 -8.78 -7.17 1.73
CA MET A 526 -8.62 -7.37 3.17
C MET A 526 -9.95 -7.14 3.92
N GLU A 527 -10.71 -6.11 3.55
CA GLU A 527 -12.05 -5.86 4.10
C GLU A 527 -13.01 -7.03 3.81
N SER A 528 -13.03 -7.55 2.58
CA SER A 528 -13.82 -8.73 2.22
C SER A 528 -13.51 -9.98 3.06
N LEU A 529 -12.23 -10.26 3.30
CA LEU A 529 -11.84 -11.42 4.11
C LEU A 529 -12.27 -11.25 5.58
N MET A 530 -12.16 -10.04 6.12
CA MET A 530 -12.58 -9.76 7.50
C MET A 530 -14.10 -9.71 7.64
N ALA A 531 -14.83 -9.21 6.64
CA ALA A 531 -16.29 -9.28 6.59
C ALA A 531 -16.78 -10.74 6.58
N LEU A 532 -16.18 -11.60 5.74
CA LEU A 532 -16.50 -13.03 5.72
C LEU A 532 -16.18 -13.70 7.05
N TYR A 533 -15.05 -13.39 7.69
CA TYR A 533 -14.77 -13.87 9.03
C TYR A 533 -15.82 -13.40 10.05
N GLN A 534 -16.29 -12.15 9.96
CA GLN A 534 -17.30 -11.62 10.87
C GLN A 534 -18.63 -12.37 10.78
N TYR A 535 -19.11 -12.66 9.57
CA TYR A 535 -20.42 -13.27 9.36
C TYR A 535 -20.41 -14.80 9.37
N THR A 536 -19.27 -15.43 9.07
CA THR A 536 -19.16 -16.91 9.04
C THR A 536 -18.40 -17.49 10.22
N GLN A 537 -17.53 -16.71 10.86
CA GLN A 537 -16.56 -17.14 11.88
C GLN A 537 -15.65 -18.30 11.45
N GLN A 538 -15.54 -18.58 10.15
CA GLN A 538 -14.69 -19.65 9.67
C GLN A 538 -13.20 -19.24 9.74
N PRO A 539 -12.33 -20.05 10.37
CA PRO A 539 -10.91 -19.71 10.54
C PRO A 539 -10.14 -19.47 9.24
N VAL A 540 -10.59 -20.07 8.13
CA VAL A 540 -9.95 -19.92 6.82
C VAL A 540 -9.86 -18.46 6.39
N TRP A 541 -10.89 -17.66 6.68
CA TRP A 541 -10.92 -16.24 6.33
C TRP A 541 -9.89 -15.44 7.13
N LEU A 542 -9.71 -15.78 8.40
CA LEU A 542 -8.69 -15.17 9.25
C LEU A 542 -7.27 -15.51 8.77
N GLU A 543 -7.01 -16.77 8.39
CA GLU A 543 -5.70 -17.15 7.85
C GLU A 543 -5.38 -16.46 6.52
N ARG A 544 -6.39 -16.32 5.64
CA ARG A 544 -6.26 -15.56 4.39
C ARG A 544 -6.03 -14.08 4.67
N ALA A 545 -6.72 -13.51 5.66
CA ALA A 545 -6.58 -12.12 6.06
C ALA A 545 -5.17 -11.79 6.58
N LYS A 546 -4.50 -12.72 7.29
CA LYS A 546 -3.08 -12.55 7.68
C LYS A 546 -2.15 -12.39 6.46
N VAL A 547 -2.36 -13.20 5.43
CA VAL A 547 -1.59 -13.11 4.17
C VAL A 547 -1.93 -11.82 3.44
N GLN A 548 -3.20 -11.45 3.40
CA GLN A 548 -3.64 -10.22 2.72
C GLN A 548 -3.13 -8.96 3.42
N ALA A 549 -3.12 -8.92 4.75
CA ALA A 549 -2.52 -7.83 5.53
C ALA A 549 -1.01 -7.72 5.25
N ALA A 550 -0.33 -8.85 5.03
CA ALA A 550 1.06 -8.84 4.63
C ALA A 550 1.27 -8.26 3.22
N LEU A 551 0.37 -8.53 2.26
CA LEU A 551 0.35 -7.85 0.96
C LEU A 551 0.08 -6.34 1.12
N CYS A 552 -0.90 -5.96 1.94
CA CYS A 552 -1.21 -4.55 2.23
C CYS A 552 0.05 -3.80 2.75
N ALA A 553 0.80 -4.43 3.65
CA ALA A 553 2.03 -3.85 4.20
C ALA A 553 3.15 -3.64 3.15
N THR A 554 3.10 -4.29 1.99
CA THR A 554 4.00 -4.02 0.86
C THR A 554 3.74 -2.68 0.20
N TRP A 555 2.58 -2.06 0.44
CA TRP A 555 2.23 -0.73 -0.09
C TRP A 555 2.53 0.40 0.90
N THR A 556 2.73 0.10 2.18
CA THR A 556 2.91 1.11 3.22
C THR A 556 4.39 1.39 3.50
N MET A 557 4.78 2.65 3.68
CA MET A 557 6.15 3.02 4.07
C MET A 557 6.52 2.40 5.42
N ALA A 558 7.71 1.79 5.52
CA ALA A 558 8.18 1.09 6.73
C ALA A 558 9.34 1.79 7.46
N TYR A 559 9.65 3.03 7.08
CA TYR A 559 10.74 3.83 7.60
C TYR A 559 10.40 5.31 7.42
N ASP A 560 11.10 6.18 8.15
CA ASP A 560 10.99 7.64 8.01
C ASP A 560 11.85 8.08 6.79
N PRO A 561 11.25 8.47 5.65
CA PRO A 561 12.02 8.76 4.45
C PRO A 561 12.74 10.10 4.55
N VAL A 562 13.92 10.16 3.96
CA VAL A 562 14.72 11.38 3.86
C VAL A 562 14.34 12.12 2.58
N PHE A 563 13.80 13.32 2.74
CA PHE A 563 13.46 14.23 1.64
C PHE A 563 14.54 15.29 1.43
N PRO A 564 14.64 15.90 0.23
CA PRO A 564 15.55 17.01 0.00
C PRO A 564 15.29 18.17 1.00
N PRO A 565 16.32 18.72 1.67
CA PRO A 565 16.11 19.75 2.70
C PRO A 565 15.38 21.01 2.22
N GLY A 566 15.44 21.31 0.92
CA GLY A 566 14.76 22.46 0.31
C GLY A 566 13.32 22.19 -0.13
N SER A 567 12.84 20.95 -0.09
CA SER A 567 11.47 20.59 -0.45
C SER A 567 10.49 20.97 0.66
N ASP A 568 9.19 21.01 0.37
CA ASP A 568 8.17 21.36 1.38
C ASP A 568 8.16 20.38 2.56
N ILE A 569 8.15 19.08 2.27
CA ILE A 569 8.20 18.01 3.28
C ILE A 569 9.50 18.08 4.09
N GLY A 570 10.64 18.36 3.42
CA GLY A 570 11.94 18.52 4.09
C GLY A 570 11.97 19.69 5.07
N LYS A 571 11.40 20.84 4.69
CA LYS A 571 11.29 22.04 5.55
C LYS A 571 10.39 21.81 6.76
N LEU A 572 9.30 21.05 6.59
CA LEU A 572 8.39 20.67 7.68
C LEU A 572 8.90 19.50 8.53
N GLN A 573 10.01 18.89 8.10
CA GLN A 573 10.63 17.73 8.76
C GLN A 573 9.63 16.59 8.96
N CYS A 574 8.74 16.36 7.99
CA CYS A 574 7.74 15.29 8.12
C CYS A 574 8.41 13.92 8.03
N HIS A 575 7.94 12.98 8.85
CA HIS A 575 8.50 11.64 8.86
C HIS A 575 7.84 10.70 7.84
N MET A 576 6.57 10.90 7.47
CA MET A 576 5.83 10.17 6.42
C MET A 576 5.84 8.61 6.47
N ALA A 577 6.40 7.99 7.52
CA ALA A 577 6.31 6.55 7.72
C ALA A 577 4.86 6.15 7.99
N GLY A 578 4.31 5.28 7.13
CA GLY A 578 2.88 4.98 7.09
C GLY A 578 2.15 5.49 5.85
N ALA A 579 2.76 6.37 5.05
CA ALA A 579 2.18 6.75 3.76
C ALA A 579 1.97 5.50 2.87
N VAL A 580 0.88 5.48 2.11
CA VAL A 580 0.45 4.31 1.34
C VAL A 580 0.65 4.57 -0.14
N TRP A 581 1.51 3.79 -0.80
CA TRP A 581 1.69 3.85 -2.25
C TRP A 581 0.39 3.55 -2.98
N ALA A 582 0.06 4.36 -4.00
CA ALA A 582 -1.20 4.22 -4.72
C ALA A 582 -1.20 2.95 -5.59
N SER A 583 -0.25 2.85 -6.53
CA SER A 583 -0.14 1.70 -7.44
C SER A 583 1.24 1.62 -8.09
N SER A 584 1.50 0.55 -8.84
CA SER A 584 2.74 0.44 -9.62
C SER A 584 2.80 1.45 -10.79
N GLN A 585 1.66 1.94 -11.28
CA GLN A 585 1.60 3.06 -12.23
C GLN A 585 1.80 4.40 -11.51
N ASN A 586 0.96 4.67 -10.50
CA ASN A 586 0.93 5.92 -9.76
C ASN A 586 2.02 5.90 -8.67
N LYS A 587 3.24 6.30 -9.07
CA LYS A 587 4.45 6.19 -8.26
C LYS A 587 4.60 7.29 -7.18
N HIS A 588 3.50 7.60 -6.51
CA HIS A 588 3.43 8.45 -5.33
C HIS A 588 2.72 7.70 -4.20
N ALA A 589 2.91 8.17 -2.98
CA ALA A 589 2.15 7.69 -1.83
C ALA A 589 1.05 8.69 -1.48
N ALA A 590 0.06 8.21 -0.74
CA ALA A 590 -1.06 8.98 -0.23
C ALA A 590 -1.10 8.94 1.30
N PRO A 591 -1.74 9.94 1.94
CA PRO A 591 -1.81 10.07 3.39
C PRO A 591 -2.83 9.10 4.00
N GLY A 592 -2.89 7.84 3.55
CA GLY A 592 -3.76 6.82 4.12
C GLY A 592 -4.33 5.87 3.09
N VAL A 593 -5.14 4.92 3.56
CA VAL A 593 -5.81 3.95 2.70
C VAL A 593 -6.98 4.64 2.00
N CYS A 594 -6.97 4.64 0.66
CA CYS A 594 -8.00 5.27 -0.14
C CYS A 594 -9.40 4.85 0.32
N THR A 595 -10.18 5.82 0.80
CA THR A 595 -11.58 5.65 1.23
C THR A 595 -11.87 4.60 2.29
N SER A 596 -10.91 4.31 3.16
CA SER A 596 -11.08 3.34 4.24
C SER A 596 -10.42 3.80 5.52
N SER A 597 -10.98 3.46 6.68
CA SER A 597 -10.32 3.61 7.98
C SER A 597 -9.25 2.54 8.23
N ALA A 598 -9.21 1.47 7.43
CA ALA A 598 -8.45 0.26 7.69
C ALA A 598 -8.78 -0.43 9.04
N ASP A 599 -9.98 -0.25 9.58
CA ASP A 599 -10.44 -0.84 10.85
C ASP A 599 -10.38 -2.39 10.87
N TYR A 600 -10.47 -3.03 9.72
CA TYR A 600 -10.26 -4.47 9.57
C TYR A 600 -8.86 -4.95 9.96
N LEU A 601 -7.82 -4.10 9.87
CA LEU A 601 -6.50 -4.42 10.46
C LEU A 601 -6.57 -4.44 11.98
N PHE A 602 -7.36 -3.54 12.59
CA PHE A 602 -7.59 -3.54 14.02
C PHE A 602 -8.41 -4.76 14.46
N LYS A 603 -9.43 -5.15 13.68
CA LYS A 603 -10.18 -6.40 13.90
C LYS A 603 -9.26 -7.63 13.81
N LEU A 604 -8.32 -7.65 12.85
CA LEU A 604 -7.32 -8.72 12.73
C LEU A 604 -6.36 -8.73 13.92
N TYR A 605 -5.89 -7.56 14.38
CA TYR A 605 -5.10 -7.42 15.60
C TYR A 605 -5.82 -7.99 16.82
N ARG A 606 -7.09 -7.63 17.03
CA ARG A 606 -7.91 -8.17 18.13
C ARG A 606 -7.97 -9.70 18.09
N ALA A 607 -8.26 -10.26 16.92
CA ALA A 607 -8.45 -11.69 16.74
C ALA A 607 -7.15 -12.51 16.90
N THR A 608 -5.99 -11.94 16.57
CA THR A 608 -4.70 -12.65 16.51
C THR A 608 -3.75 -12.29 17.65
N GLY A 609 -3.85 -11.08 18.19
CA GLY A 609 -2.89 -10.49 19.11
C GLY A 609 -1.58 -10.02 18.47
N ASP A 610 -1.46 -10.05 17.15
CA ASP A 610 -0.22 -9.69 16.45
C ASP A 610 -0.11 -8.16 16.27
N GLU A 611 0.81 -7.55 17.03
CA GLU A 611 1.00 -6.10 17.07
C GLU A 611 1.47 -5.47 15.77
N HIS A 612 1.95 -6.25 14.79
CA HIS A 612 2.33 -5.70 13.49
C HIS A 612 1.15 -5.01 12.79
N TYR A 613 -0.08 -5.50 12.98
CA TYR A 613 -1.27 -4.87 12.40
C TYR A 613 -1.61 -3.56 13.10
N ALA A 614 -1.54 -3.50 14.42
CA ALA A 614 -1.75 -2.27 15.18
C ALA A 614 -0.65 -1.22 14.87
N ALA A 615 0.61 -1.66 14.77
CA ALA A 615 1.72 -0.81 14.37
C ALA A 615 1.55 -0.24 12.96
N LEU A 616 1.03 -1.04 12.02
CA LEU A 616 0.75 -0.58 10.66
C LEU A 616 -0.32 0.53 10.64
N ILE A 617 -1.40 0.35 11.39
CA ILE A 617 -2.46 1.37 11.54
C ILE A 617 -1.89 2.66 12.14
N ARG A 618 -1.10 2.55 13.22
CA ARG A 618 -0.50 3.71 13.88
C ARG A 618 0.36 4.51 12.92
N ASP A 619 1.21 3.83 12.14
CA ASP A 619 2.02 4.51 11.14
C ASP A 619 1.14 5.26 10.13
N ILE A 620 0.10 4.60 9.58
CA ILE A 620 -0.81 5.19 8.60
C ILE A 620 -1.50 6.45 9.16
N GLN A 621 -2.03 6.37 10.38
CA GLN A 621 -2.67 7.50 11.05
C GLN A 621 -1.70 8.67 11.28
N HIS A 622 -0.46 8.40 11.67
CA HIS A 622 0.52 9.46 11.89
C HIS A 622 0.96 10.08 10.56
N ALA A 623 1.26 9.29 9.54
CA ALA A 623 1.56 9.77 8.20
C ALA A 623 0.41 10.60 7.59
N HIS A 624 -0.84 10.27 7.91
CA HIS A 624 -1.97 11.08 7.48
C HIS A 624 -1.85 12.52 7.99
N THR A 625 -1.66 12.70 9.30
CA THR A 625 -1.57 14.04 9.91
C THR A 625 -0.38 14.86 9.41
N GLU A 626 0.71 14.20 9.02
CA GLU A 626 1.89 14.84 8.43
C GLU A 626 1.58 15.57 7.11
N ALA A 627 0.53 15.15 6.40
CA ALA A 627 0.08 15.76 5.14
C ALA A 627 -1.10 16.73 5.32
N VAL A 628 -1.66 16.85 6.53
CA VAL A 628 -2.81 17.73 6.81
C VAL A 628 -2.35 19.17 7.01
N ASN A 629 -3.02 20.10 6.33
CA ASN A 629 -2.69 21.51 6.43
C ASN A 629 -3.18 22.10 7.75
N MET A 630 -2.25 22.60 8.57
CA MET A 630 -2.54 23.16 9.90
C MET A 630 -1.79 24.48 10.11
N PRO A 631 -2.23 25.35 11.04
CA PRO A 631 -1.44 26.51 11.45
C PRO A 631 -0.03 26.11 11.86
N GLY A 632 0.99 26.73 11.25
CA GLY A 632 2.40 26.40 11.48
C GLY A 632 2.90 25.14 10.75
N HIS A 633 2.05 24.42 10.04
CA HIS A 633 2.37 23.23 9.25
C HIS A 633 1.61 23.27 7.92
N ILE A 634 2.12 24.08 6.98
CA ILE A 634 1.41 24.40 5.73
C ILE A 634 1.74 23.38 4.65
N THR A 635 0.75 22.58 4.23
CA THR A 635 0.90 21.53 3.21
C THR A 635 0.16 21.94 1.93
N THR A 636 -1.17 21.85 1.95
CA THR A 636 -2.05 22.15 0.81
C THR A 636 -2.18 23.65 0.53
N ASN A 637 -1.86 24.52 1.52
CA ASN A 637 -2.04 25.97 1.44
C ASN A 637 -3.45 26.39 1.00
N TYR A 638 -4.47 25.62 1.40
CA TYR A 638 -5.87 25.82 0.99
C TYR A 638 -6.79 26.11 2.19
N MET A 639 -7.07 25.12 3.04
CA MET A 639 -7.90 25.26 4.23
C MET A 639 -7.26 24.56 5.43
N ILE A 640 -7.58 24.99 6.65
CA ILE A 640 -7.18 24.24 7.84
C ILE A 640 -7.91 22.89 7.83
N GLY A 641 -7.15 21.80 7.96
CA GLY A 641 -7.65 20.42 7.88
C GLY A 641 -7.64 19.81 6.49
N SER A 642 -7.40 20.58 5.41
CA SER A 642 -7.37 20.01 4.07
C SER A 642 -6.10 19.19 3.83
N CYS A 643 -6.25 18.13 3.04
CA CYS A 643 -5.20 17.16 2.78
C CYS A 643 -5.13 16.83 1.27
N MET A 644 -3.97 16.36 0.82
CA MET A 644 -3.66 16.09 -0.59
C MET A 644 -3.12 14.67 -0.74
N GLU A 645 -3.57 13.97 -1.78
CA GLU A 645 -3.18 12.59 -2.02
C GLU A 645 -1.73 12.41 -2.46
N ARG A 646 -1.07 13.44 -3.02
CA ARG A 646 0.27 13.28 -3.57
C ARG A 646 1.36 13.58 -2.54
N ILE A 647 2.00 12.50 -2.08
CA ILE A 647 3.28 12.51 -1.35
C ILE A 647 4.36 11.97 -2.30
N GLN A 648 5.18 12.87 -2.85
CA GLN A 648 6.20 12.57 -3.85
C GLN A 648 7.51 12.07 -3.23
N LEU A 649 7.64 10.76 -3.14
CA LEU A 649 8.87 10.09 -2.70
C LEU A 649 9.89 9.97 -3.84
N SER A 650 9.39 9.72 -5.05
CA SER A 650 10.20 9.35 -6.20
C SER A 650 10.31 10.47 -7.23
N ASP A 651 11.20 10.30 -8.20
CA ASP A 651 11.41 11.19 -9.33
C ASP A 651 10.46 10.91 -10.51
N ALA A 652 9.32 10.23 -10.29
CA ALA A 652 8.36 9.88 -11.34
C ALA A 652 7.73 11.11 -12.02
N GLU A 653 7.63 12.23 -11.31
CA GLU A 653 7.21 13.54 -11.85
C GLU A 653 8.43 14.47 -12.03
N GLY A 654 9.63 13.91 -12.15
CA GLY A 654 10.90 14.62 -12.17
C GLY A 654 11.51 14.88 -10.80
N ARG A 655 12.85 15.04 -10.75
CA ARG A 655 13.62 15.24 -9.50
C ARG A 655 13.20 16.48 -8.70
N GLY A 656 12.76 17.53 -9.40
CA GLY A 656 12.30 18.77 -8.78
C GLY A 656 11.00 18.63 -7.99
N SER A 657 10.26 17.53 -8.20
CA SER A 657 8.98 17.28 -7.54
C SER A 657 9.12 16.51 -6.22
N ILE A 658 10.28 15.90 -5.97
CA ILE A 658 10.53 15.08 -4.77
C ILE A 658 10.34 15.91 -3.51
N GLY A 659 9.44 15.47 -2.64
CA GLY A 659 9.16 16.07 -1.35
C GLY A 659 8.44 17.41 -1.39
N ASN A 660 7.90 17.83 -2.55
CA ASN A 660 7.09 19.04 -2.66
C ASN A 660 5.61 18.69 -2.66
N PHE A 661 4.81 19.47 -1.94
CA PHE A 661 3.36 19.28 -1.95
C PHE A 661 2.75 19.94 -3.17
N ILE A 662 1.69 19.33 -3.69
CA ILE A 662 0.81 20.03 -4.62
C ILE A 662 -0.14 20.88 -3.77
N HIS A 663 -0.09 22.20 -3.92
CA HIS A 663 -0.93 23.15 -3.18
C HIS A 663 -2.40 23.12 -3.65
N THR A 664 -3.06 21.98 -3.45
CA THR A 664 -4.48 21.74 -3.65
C THR A 664 -4.96 20.66 -2.68
N ARG A 665 -6.20 20.18 -2.79
CA ARG A 665 -6.80 19.18 -1.88
C ARG A 665 -7.54 18.09 -2.63
N ASN A 666 -7.73 16.94 -1.99
CA ASN A 666 -8.63 15.87 -2.43
C ASN A 666 -9.58 15.49 -1.30
N SER A 667 -10.90 15.62 -1.48
CA SER A 667 -11.88 15.37 -0.41
C SER A 667 -11.84 13.94 0.12
N TRP A 668 -11.41 12.97 -0.69
CA TRP A 668 -11.28 11.58 -0.24
C TRP A 668 -10.24 11.43 0.86
N THR A 669 -9.13 12.19 0.81
CA THR A 669 -8.09 12.12 1.84
C THR A 669 -8.63 12.61 3.18
N GLU A 670 -9.32 13.74 3.16
CA GLU A 670 -10.00 14.28 4.35
C GLU A 670 -11.04 13.28 4.89
N THR A 671 -11.81 12.65 4.00
CA THR A 671 -12.76 11.59 4.36
C THR A 671 -12.06 10.40 5.01
N ASN A 672 -10.92 9.96 4.47
CA ASN A 672 -10.10 8.91 5.08
C ASN A 672 -9.63 9.30 6.49
N GLY A 673 -9.21 10.55 6.71
CA GLY A 673 -8.87 11.07 8.04
C GLY A 673 -10.04 10.99 9.03
N ILE A 674 -11.25 11.38 8.60
CA ILE A 674 -12.46 11.29 9.43
C ILE A 674 -12.80 9.82 9.74
N LEU A 675 -12.76 8.94 8.74
CA LEU A 675 -13.04 7.52 8.90
C LEU A 675 -12.08 6.87 9.90
N MET A 676 -10.76 7.11 9.77
CA MET A 676 -9.77 6.62 10.73
C MET A 676 -10.05 7.12 12.15
N ALA A 677 -10.39 8.41 12.31
CA ALA A 677 -10.67 8.99 13.61
C ALA A 677 -11.98 8.48 14.26
N MET A 678 -12.94 8.01 13.47
CA MET A 678 -14.22 7.49 13.95
C MET A 678 -14.19 5.97 14.19
N GLU A 679 -13.63 5.20 13.26
CA GLU A 679 -13.75 3.73 13.23
C GLU A 679 -12.58 3.01 13.92
N LEU A 680 -11.51 3.73 14.30
CA LEU A 680 -10.41 3.20 15.12
C LEU A 680 -10.47 3.79 16.53
N PRO A 681 -10.21 2.99 17.58
CA PRO A 681 -10.13 3.53 18.92
C PRO A 681 -8.84 4.34 19.08
N GLY A 682 -8.87 5.42 19.85
CA GLY A 682 -7.67 6.18 20.17
C GLY A 682 -6.73 5.41 21.10
N ILE A 683 -7.30 4.64 22.03
CA ILE A 683 -6.61 3.73 22.94
C ILE A 683 -7.30 2.37 22.90
N TYR A 684 -6.52 1.31 22.72
CA TYR A 684 -6.97 -0.06 22.92
C TYR A 684 -6.25 -0.69 24.10
N VAL A 685 -6.99 -1.34 25.00
CA VAL A 685 -6.40 -1.97 26.19
C VAL A 685 -7.13 -3.26 26.58
N GLN A 686 -6.39 -4.28 27.03
CA GLN A 686 -6.94 -5.47 27.67
C GLN A 686 -6.50 -5.49 29.14
N PRO A 687 -7.30 -4.96 30.08
CA PRO A 687 -6.92 -4.88 31.48
C PRO A 687 -6.61 -6.24 32.10
N GLY A 688 -5.42 -6.39 32.67
CA GLY A 688 -4.93 -7.63 33.29
C GLY A 688 -4.13 -8.54 32.36
N GLU A 689 -4.02 -8.20 31.07
CA GLU A 689 -3.29 -8.95 30.05
C GLU A 689 -1.99 -8.26 29.61
N GLY A 690 -1.67 -7.07 30.16
CA GLY A 690 -0.50 -6.29 29.76
C GLY A 690 -0.53 -5.76 28.33
N LYS A 691 -1.70 -5.77 27.66
CA LYS A 691 -1.86 -5.24 26.30
C LYS A 691 -2.41 -3.83 26.32
N LEU A 692 -1.63 -2.90 25.80
CA LEU A 692 -2.00 -1.50 25.61
C LEU A 692 -1.44 -1.04 24.26
N PHE A 693 -2.29 -0.45 23.43
CA PHE A 693 -1.87 0.16 22.18
C PHE A 693 -2.51 1.55 22.03
N VAL A 694 -1.70 2.51 21.59
CA VAL A 694 -2.11 3.92 21.42
C VAL A 694 -2.05 4.27 19.95
N PHE A 695 -3.20 4.66 19.42
CA PHE A 695 -3.39 5.05 18.02
C PHE A 695 -3.50 6.58 17.88
N ASP A 696 -4.15 7.23 18.84
CA ASP A 696 -4.31 8.69 18.86
C ASP A 696 -2.98 9.41 19.12
N HIS A 697 -2.94 10.70 18.80
CA HIS A 697 -1.77 11.56 18.88
C HIS A 697 -1.58 12.10 20.30
N ILE A 698 -1.53 11.18 21.27
CA ILE A 698 -1.29 11.47 22.69
C ILE A 698 -0.28 10.46 23.25
N THR A 699 0.25 10.73 24.42
CA THR A 699 1.09 9.78 25.15
C THR A 699 0.26 9.09 26.24
N VAL A 700 0.41 7.78 26.37
CA VAL A 700 -0.27 6.99 27.41
C VAL A 700 0.75 6.16 28.18
N ALA A 701 0.67 6.17 29.50
CA ALA A 701 1.48 5.33 30.37
C ALA A 701 0.59 4.56 31.37
N PRO A 702 0.78 3.24 31.54
CA PRO A 702 0.12 2.50 32.61
C PRO A 702 0.69 2.92 33.96
N ILE A 703 -0.18 3.33 34.89
CA ILE A 703 0.20 3.70 36.27
C ILE A 703 0.06 2.49 37.20
N ARG A 704 -1.01 1.72 37.02
CA ARG A 704 -1.34 0.56 37.84
C ARG A 704 -2.17 -0.41 37.01
N GLU A 705 -1.89 -1.70 37.14
CA GLU A 705 -2.68 -2.77 36.53
C GLU A 705 -3.21 -3.70 37.62
N GLY A 706 -4.52 -3.97 37.57
CA GLY A 706 -5.21 -4.95 38.38
C GLY A 706 -5.73 -6.10 37.53
N LYS A 707 -6.35 -7.11 38.15
CA LYS A 707 -6.87 -8.30 37.45
C LYS A 707 -8.06 -8.03 36.51
N GLY A 708 -8.65 -6.83 36.55
CA GLY A 708 -9.80 -6.50 35.71
C GLY A 708 -9.98 -5.00 35.48
N ASP A 709 -8.99 -4.21 35.87
CA ASP A 709 -8.92 -2.77 35.63
C ASP A 709 -7.47 -2.34 35.43
N VAL A 710 -7.30 -1.19 34.79
CA VAL A 710 -6.01 -0.55 34.58
C VAL A 710 -6.18 0.95 34.76
N THR A 711 -5.24 1.58 35.44
CA THR A 711 -5.15 3.04 35.54
C THR A 711 -4.13 3.53 34.54
N LEU A 712 -4.55 4.41 33.63
CA LEU A 712 -3.73 4.98 32.57
C LEU A 712 -3.54 6.48 32.81
N ARG A 713 -2.34 6.99 32.56
CA ARG A 713 -2.03 8.41 32.47
C ARG A 713 -2.05 8.81 31.01
N LEU A 714 -2.92 9.72 30.62
CA LEU A 714 -3.01 10.28 29.27
C LEU A 714 -2.43 11.68 29.30
N SER A 715 -1.46 11.96 28.44
CA SER A 715 -0.84 13.28 28.27
C SER A 715 -1.01 13.75 26.83
N ASN A 716 -1.71 14.88 26.66
CA ASN A 716 -1.86 15.52 25.36
C ASN A 716 -0.76 16.56 25.17
N THR A 717 0.24 16.22 24.36
CA THR A 717 1.37 17.11 24.04
C THR A 717 1.12 18.00 22.82
N THR A 718 -0.05 17.88 22.19
CA THR A 718 -0.40 18.64 21.00
C THR A 718 -0.92 20.04 21.37
N ALA A 719 -1.01 20.91 20.36
CA ALA A 719 -1.58 22.26 20.51
C ALA A 719 -3.13 22.28 20.50
N TYR A 720 -3.78 21.12 20.44
CA TYR A 720 -5.22 21.00 20.25
C TYR A 720 -5.83 20.10 21.31
N ASP A 721 -7.05 20.43 21.74
CA ASP A 721 -7.79 19.57 22.66
C ASP A 721 -8.09 18.21 22.01
N ALA A 722 -8.02 17.16 22.81
CA ALA A 722 -8.29 15.80 22.41
C ALA A 722 -9.56 15.27 23.09
N SER A 723 -10.38 14.53 22.33
CA SER A 723 -11.45 13.68 22.82
C SER A 723 -11.15 12.24 22.42
N VAL A 724 -10.38 11.54 23.25
CA VAL A 724 -9.76 10.26 22.93
C VAL A 724 -10.75 9.12 23.17
N SER A 725 -11.07 8.33 22.14
CA SER A 725 -11.88 7.12 22.29
C SER A 725 -11.08 6.00 22.94
N VAL A 726 -11.70 5.28 23.88
CA VAL A 726 -11.06 4.17 24.59
C VAL A 726 -11.87 2.90 24.35
N MET A 727 -11.25 1.89 23.77
CA MET A 727 -11.82 0.55 23.66
C MET A 727 -11.09 -0.39 24.61
N ALA A 728 -11.84 -1.00 25.53
CA ALA A 728 -11.31 -2.01 26.43
C ALA A 728 -12.19 -3.25 26.46
N GLU A 729 -11.53 -4.40 26.53
CA GLU A 729 -12.21 -5.69 26.52
C GLU A 729 -11.35 -6.80 27.15
N SER A 730 -11.94 -7.99 27.31
CA SER A 730 -11.20 -9.18 27.75
C SER A 730 -10.54 -9.92 26.58
N ALA A 731 -9.53 -10.75 26.88
CA ALA A 731 -8.92 -11.65 25.90
C ALA A 731 -9.95 -12.57 25.20
N GLY A 732 -11.01 -12.98 25.90
CA GLY A 732 -12.09 -13.79 25.33
C GLY A 732 -12.99 -13.01 24.35
N ALA A 733 -13.24 -11.72 24.63
CA ALA A 733 -14.02 -10.85 23.75
C ALA A 733 -13.25 -10.47 22.48
N ALA A 734 -11.93 -10.31 22.57
CA ALA A 734 -11.08 -9.98 21.43
C ALA A 734 -11.05 -11.06 20.34
N LYS A 735 -11.31 -12.33 20.72
CA LYS A 735 -11.46 -13.45 19.79
C LYS A 735 -12.79 -13.44 19.02
N LYS A 736 -13.74 -12.58 19.38
CA LYS A 736 -15.01 -12.44 18.69
C LYS A 736 -14.93 -11.30 17.67
N PRO A 737 -15.55 -11.44 16.50
CA PRO A 737 -15.66 -10.35 15.53
C PRO A 737 -16.25 -9.07 16.15
N LEU A 738 -15.75 -7.92 15.70
CA LEU A 738 -16.25 -6.60 16.09
C LEU A 738 -17.17 -6.07 14.99
N GLY A 739 -18.39 -5.67 15.34
CA GLY A 739 -19.37 -5.18 14.38
C GLY A 739 -19.02 -3.81 13.80
N TYR A 740 -19.63 -3.47 12.66
CA TYR A 740 -19.38 -2.21 11.93
C TYR A 740 -19.88 -0.94 12.64
N THR A 741 -20.72 -1.06 13.67
CA THR A 741 -21.26 0.07 14.42
C THR A 741 -20.71 0.13 15.86
N SER A 742 -19.77 -0.76 16.22
CA SER A 742 -19.26 -0.85 17.59
C SER A 742 -18.56 0.43 18.07
N PHE A 743 -18.03 1.25 17.15
CA PHE A 743 -17.37 2.51 17.47
C PHE A 743 -18.29 3.55 18.13
N LEU A 744 -19.62 3.43 17.95
CA LEU A 744 -20.60 4.33 18.58
C LEU A 744 -20.60 4.24 20.11
N HIS A 745 -20.12 3.13 20.66
CA HIS A 745 -20.21 2.83 22.10
C HIS A 745 -18.90 3.03 22.85
N TRP A 746 -17.84 3.47 22.17
CA TRP A 746 -16.56 3.69 22.84
C TRP A 746 -16.61 4.96 23.68
N PRO A 747 -16.35 4.88 25.01
CA PRO A 747 -16.25 6.07 25.84
C PRO A 747 -15.14 6.98 25.33
N LYS A 748 -15.38 8.30 25.44
CA LYS A 748 -14.44 9.34 25.06
C LYS A 748 -13.95 10.09 26.28
N VAL A 749 -12.65 10.34 26.33
CA VAL A 749 -11.98 11.08 27.41
C VAL A 749 -11.50 12.42 26.87
N ALA A 750 -11.96 13.51 27.49
CA ALA A 750 -11.44 14.84 27.18
C ALA A 750 -10.07 15.05 27.81
N VAL A 751 -9.09 15.44 27.00
CA VAL A 751 -7.72 15.78 27.42
C VAL A 751 -7.34 17.07 26.71
N ALA A 752 -7.43 18.19 27.43
CA ALA A 752 -7.11 19.51 26.87
C ALA A 752 -5.63 19.60 26.42
N ALA A 753 -5.35 20.53 25.51
CA ALA A 753 -3.99 20.76 25.02
C ALA A 753 -3.00 21.02 26.17
N GLY A 754 -1.88 20.32 26.18
CA GLY A 754 -0.85 20.40 27.24
C GLY A 754 -1.24 19.78 28.58
N VAL A 755 -2.43 19.20 28.72
CA VAL A 755 -2.94 18.64 29.98
C VAL A 755 -2.66 17.14 30.08
N THR A 756 -2.48 16.67 31.32
CA THR A 756 -2.41 15.26 31.68
C THR A 756 -3.58 14.89 32.58
N VAL A 757 -4.25 13.77 32.27
CA VAL A 757 -5.36 13.23 33.07
C VAL A 757 -5.07 11.77 33.39
N ASN A 758 -5.58 11.29 34.53
CA ASN A 758 -5.55 9.87 34.86
C ASN A 758 -6.96 9.30 34.63
N ILE A 759 -7.03 8.11 34.06
CA ILE A 759 -8.29 7.38 33.90
C ILE A 759 -8.15 5.97 34.46
N LYS A 760 -9.25 5.45 34.99
CA LYS A 760 -9.44 4.03 35.28
C LYS A 760 -10.27 3.41 34.17
N VAL A 761 -9.80 2.30 33.61
CA VAL A 761 -10.47 1.54 32.56
C VAL A 761 -10.73 0.11 33.05
N THR A 762 -11.97 -0.37 32.97
CA THR A 762 -12.33 -1.74 33.38
C THR A 762 -12.37 -2.68 32.18
N LYS A 763 -12.28 -4.00 32.44
CA LYS A 763 -12.43 -5.05 31.41
C LYS A 763 -13.79 -5.06 30.70
N ARG A 764 -14.78 -4.33 31.24
CA ARG A 764 -16.11 -4.15 30.64
C ARG A 764 -16.18 -2.94 29.70
N GLY A 765 -15.09 -2.18 29.55
CA GLY A 765 -15.07 -0.97 28.75
C GLY A 765 -15.52 0.29 29.49
N GLU A 766 -15.74 0.22 30.80
CA GLU A 766 -16.11 1.41 31.58
C GLU A 766 -14.87 2.28 31.83
N VAL A 767 -15.01 3.60 31.64
CA VAL A 767 -13.93 4.58 31.83
C VAL A 767 -14.35 5.61 32.88
N THR A 768 -13.46 5.89 33.83
CA THR A 768 -13.65 6.91 34.88
C THR A 768 -12.43 7.82 34.92
N VAL A 769 -12.63 9.13 34.81
CA VAL A 769 -11.55 10.12 35.03
C VAL A 769 -11.30 10.24 36.53
N LEU A 770 -10.03 10.21 36.94
CA LEU A 770 -9.58 10.19 38.34
C LEU A 770 -9.09 11.54 38.83
#